data_AF-A0A0Q8J500-F1
#
_entry.id   AF-A0A0Q8J500-F1
#
_cell.length_a   1.000
_cell.length_b   1.000
_cell.length_c   1.000
_cell.angle_alpha   90.00
_cell.angle_beta   90.00
_cell.angle_gamma   90.00
#
_symmetry.space_group_name_H-M   'P 1'
#
loop_
_entity.id
_entity.type
_entity.pdbx_description
1 polymer ?
#
loop_
_entity_poly.entity_id
_entity_poly.type
_entity_poly.pdbx_seq_one_letter_code
_entity_poly.pdbx_strand_id
1 'polypeptide(L)'
;MLRRPSFAHTSVRAKAAACDPNAFGALSGTALVSAVKAASADCINQLFNVSGPNAYATFREAQMVSIANAFATSARGYDGTNADSTLQLVLFLRAGYYVQYYDTSVGAYGAPLRSAIRSALDAFAGNARFGLVNDVHGEVLAEFVTLIDSSAENARYLSVVKRLLDGYNASYNAFYWMKVAVNNAYTITFRGHQDAAFRALVQSDSSIVETLYGFADRNFGLLGGDNAYLVANAGRELGRFLQYDGALKTLARARVKALIDRSAVTGPTARLWVGVGEMVDYYDQANCAYYGLCGFVARVEAAALPIRHTCSPTLRLRAQSMSAAELASTCATVAGQETYFHNALATGGAPVNGDGNASLEMTVFDSSDDYGIYAGAIYGIDTNNGGMYLEGDPSLPGNQARFIAYEAEWLRPQTFEIWNLTHEYVHYLDGRFNMWGDFEDAIAQKTVWWIEGFAEYMSYSYRGVVNDGARDEAARATYALSKVYQNDYNSGQTLVYRWGYLAVRFMFEQRHDQVNAILGYFRPGNYTGYATYMASLGSSNDAAFRAWLPCVAQPDSPNCGTTPNQPPQAGFGFAITGLTVNFSDSSSDADGRIVSRSWNFGDGSTSTATNPSKTYAAAGSYTVQLTVTDDRGASHSVSKTVAVSAPGLPECVGNDVRVLGKNCARSNVAASAGNYAYFYLYLPAGTSQLSFASSGGSGNADMYASTRNWATRESYQYRSTNAGNGESVTISQPQAGYVYVSLYGVSAFSGVRVTARY
;
A
#
# COMPACT_ATOMS: atom_id res chain seq x y z
N MET A 1 10.02 25.87 10.01
CA MET A 1 11.39 26.24 9.54
C MET A 1 12.15 24.99 9.13
N LEU A 2 13.16 25.07 8.26
CA LEU A 2 13.92 23.89 7.81
C LEU A 2 15.12 23.60 8.74
N ARG A 3 15.22 22.36 9.25
CA ARG A 3 16.46 21.83 9.83
C ARG A 3 17.50 21.63 8.73
N ARG A 4 18.79 21.70 9.07
CA ARG A 4 19.85 21.22 8.17
C ARG A 4 19.85 19.67 8.19
N PRO A 5 19.76 18.99 7.04
CA PRO A 5 19.89 17.54 6.98
C PRO A 5 21.23 17.08 7.56
N SER A 6 21.24 15.95 8.27
CA SER A 6 22.50 15.33 8.69
C SER A 6 23.18 14.69 7.47
N PHE A 7 24.20 15.33 6.93
CA PHE A 7 24.98 14.75 5.83
C PHE A 7 25.98 13.73 6.40
N ALA A 8 25.64 12.45 6.31
CA ALA A 8 26.62 11.38 6.47
C ALA A 8 27.42 11.28 5.16
N HIS A 9 28.44 12.12 4.97
CA HIS A 9 29.42 11.85 3.92
C HIS A 9 30.10 10.51 4.22
N THR A 10 30.14 9.64 3.21
CA THR A 10 30.90 8.40 3.16
C THR A 10 32.41 8.69 3.23
N SER A 11 32.88 8.97 4.43
CA SER A 11 34.26 8.79 4.83
C SER A 11 34.23 8.20 6.22
N VAL A 12 34.94 7.09 6.42
CA VAL A 12 35.13 6.35 7.67
C VAL A 12 35.04 7.30 8.88
N ARG A 13 33.91 7.26 9.59
CA ARG A 13 33.60 8.23 10.64
C ARG A 13 34.51 7.94 11.84
N ALA A 14 35.49 8.81 12.07
CA ALA A 14 35.97 9.03 13.43
C ALA A 14 34.76 9.42 14.29
N LYS A 15 34.65 8.85 15.48
CA LYS A 15 33.57 9.12 16.44
C LYS A 15 33.48 10.64 16.65
N ALA A 16 32.40 11.26 16.16
CA ALA A 16 32.17 12.68 16.34
C ALA A 16 32.26 13.01 17.85
N ALA A 17 33.01 14.05 18.21
CA ALA A 17 33.08 14.51 19.59
C ALA A 17 31.66 14.78 20.11
N ALA A 18 31.35 14.32 21.32
CA ALA A 18 30.05 14.57 21.94
C ALA A 18 29.85 16.09 22.06
N CYS A 19 28.88 16.61 21.32
CA CYS A 19 28.42 17.97 21.53
C CYS A 19 27.55 17.96 22.78
N ASP A 20 27.84 18.83 23.76
CA ASP A 20 26.94 19.04 24.88
C ASP A 20 26.18 20.35 24.64
N PRO A 21 24.90 20.29 24.20
CA PRO A 21 24.08 21.48 24.01
C PRO A 21 23.96 22.34 25.26
N ASN A 22 24.05 21.73 26.45
CA ASN A 22 23.92 22.44 27.73
C ASN A 22 25.09 23.39 27.97
N ALA A 23 26.27 23.09 27.42
CA ALA A 23 27.44 23.93 27.55
C ALA A 23 27.23 25.32 26.91
N PHE A 24 26.45 25.41 25.82
CA PHE A 24 26.14 26.70 25.19
C PHE A 24 25.16 27.54 26.02
N GLY A 25 24.13 26.90 26.58
CA GLY A 25 23.14 27.57 27.43
C GLY A 25 23.74 28.20 28.71
N ALA A 26 24.88 27.69 29.18
CA ALA A 26 25.60 28.24 30.33
C ALA A 26 26.46 29.48 30.02
N LEU A 27 26.68 29.80 28.74
CA LEU A 27 27.56 30.90 28.31
C LEU A 27 26.76 32.15 27.92
N SER A 28 27.43 33.29 27.74
CA SER A 28 26.80 34.50 27.22
C SER A 28 27.82 35.43 26.56
N GLY A 29 27.34 36.38 25.75
CA GLY A 29 28.18 37.40 25.13
C GLY A 29 29.36 36.79 24.35
N THR A 30 30.57 37.31 24.61
CA THR A 30 31.80 36.88 23.93
C THR A 30 32.17 35.43 24.23
N ALA A 31 31.91 34.92 25.45
CA ALA A 31 32.22 33.53 25.80
C ALA A 31 31.39 32.54 24.99
N LEU A 32 30.10 32.85 24.76
CA LEU A 32 29.24 32.07 23.90
C LEU A 32 29.72 32.11 22.45
N VAL A 33 30.07 33.29 21.93
CA VAL A 33 30.59 33.45 20.56
C VAL A 33 31.84 32.59 20.37
N SER A 34 32.80 32.63 21.31
CA SER A 34 34.01 31.82 21.25
C SER A 34 33.71 30.32 21.26
N ALA A 35 32.78 29.88 22.09
CA ALA A 35 32.37 28.47 22.13
C ALA A 35 31.71 28.01 20.83
N VAL A 36 30.82 28.84 20.25
CA VAL A 36 30.18 28.54 18.95
C VAL A 36 31.22 28.47 17.84
N LYS A 37 32.17 29.40 17.79
CA LYS A 37 33.23 29.40 16.78
C LYS A 37 34.20 28.22 16.93
N ALA A 38 34.45 27.75 18.15
CA ALA A 38 35.32 26.62 18.42
C ALA A 38 34.67 25.25 18.12
N ALA A 39 33.34 25.19 18.02
CA ALA A 39 32.61 23.96 17.77
C ALA A 39 32.67 23.53 16.29
N SER A 40 32.53 22.23 16.04
CA SER A 40 32.29 21.72 14.69
C SER A 40 30.88 22.08 14.21
N ALA A 41 30.68 22.19 12.90
CA ALA A 41 29.35 22.38 12.31
C ALA A 41 28.39 21.25 12.73
N ASP A 42 28.87 20.00 12.80
CA ASP A 42 28.10 18.85 13.29
C ASP A 42 27.63 19.01 14.74
N CYS A 43 28.46 19.59 15.62
CA CYS A 43 28.07 19.89 16.99
C CYS A 43 26.96 20.95 17.01
N ILE A 44 27.15 22.07 16.32
CA ILE A 44 26.11 23.11 16.23
C ILE A 44 24.81 22.55 15.63
N ASN A 45 24.90 21.62 14.68
CA ASN A 45 23.72 21.01 14.07
C ASN A 45 22.90 20.16 15.06
N GLN A 46 23.50 19.64 16.13
CA GLN A 46 22.75 18.93 17.17
C GLN A 46 21.83 19.87 17.97
N LEU A 47 22.09 21.19 17.95
CA LEU A 47 21.30 22.15 18.71
C LEU A 47 19.86 22.32 18.21
N PHE A 48 19.55 21.90 16.97
CA PHE A 48 18.18 21.87 16.43
C PHE A 48 17.22 20.93 17.20
N ASN A 49 17.76 20.08 18.08
CA ASN A 49 17.01 19.11 18.88
C ASN A 49 16.89 19.50 20.36
N VAL A 50 17.42 20.65 20.76
CA VAL A 50 17.30 21.13 22.15
C VAL A 50 15.85 21.51 22.43
N SER A 51 15.36 21.18 23.62
CA SER A 51 14.00 21.46 24.07
C SER A 51 13.96 21.83 25.56
N GLY A 52 12.82 22.35 25.99
CA GLY A 52 12.53 22.67 27.39
C GLY A 52 13.46 23.76 27.95
N PRO A 53 13.82 23.67 29.25
CA PRO A 53 14.64 24.69 29.91
C PRO A 53 15.99 24.99 29.21
N ASN A 54 16.58 23.96 28.58
CA ASN A 54 17.84 24.10 27.84
C ASN A 54 17.67 24.91 26.55
N ALA A 55 16.49 24.84 25.92
CA ALA A 55 16.18 25.63 24.73
C ALA A 55 16.13 27.11 25.09
N TYR A 56 15.45 27.47 26.18
CA TYR A 56 15.45 28.84 26.69
C TYR A 56 16.86 29.35 26.99
N ALA A 57 17.65 28.57 27.74
CA ALA A 57 19.00 28.97 28.12
C ALA A 57 19.89 29.25 26.90
N THR A 58 19.80 28.41 25.86
CA THR A 58 20.63 28.45 24.65
C THR A 58 20.14 29.44 23.59
N PHE A 59 18.84 29.75 23.56
CA PHE A 59 18.27 30.51 22.44
C PHE A 59 17.46 31.74 22.84
N ARG A 60 17.45 32.14 24.11
CA ARG A 60 16.86 33.43 24.51
C ARG A 60 17.47 34.60 23.73
N GLU A 61 16.68 35.65 23.52
CA GLU A 61 17.00 36.76 22.60
C GLU A 61 18.41 37.33 22.78
N ALA A 62 18.88 37.52 24.02
CA ALA A 62 20.21 38.07 24.29
C ALA A 62 21.37 37.21 23.72
N GLN A 63 21.23 35.88 23.73
CA GLN A 63 22.22 34.99 23.12
C GLN A 63 22.18 35.09 21.60
N MET A 64 20.98 35.08 21.02
CA MET A 64 20.78 35.25 19.58
C MET A 64 21.34 36.59 19.07
N VAL A 65 21.14 37.68 19.80
CA VAL A 65 21.71 39.01 19.49
C VAL A 65 23.24 38.96 19.51
N SER A 66 23.83 38.29 20.49
CA SER A 66 25.29 38.15 20.60
C SER A 66 25.87 37.42 19.39
N ILE A 67 25.24 36.32 18.97
CA ILE A 67 25.65 35.55 17.80
C ILE A 67 25.40 36.34 16.50
N ALA A 68 24.28 37.05 16.37
CA ALA A 68 23.99 37.87 15.19
C ALA A 68 25.01 39.00 15.02
N ASN A 69 25.42 39.66 16.10
CA ASN A 69 26.48 40.67 16.07
C ASN A 69 27.86 40.09 15.70
N ALA A 70 28.17 38.89 16.20
CA ALA A 70 29.38 38.17 15.81
C ALA A 70 29.33 37.78 14.32
N PHE A 71 28.18 37.33 13.83
CA PHE A 71 27.98 37.04 12.41
C PHE A 71 28.16 38.29 11.56
N ALA A 72 27.61 39.44 11.96
CA ALA A 72 27.82 40.71 11.25
C ALA A 72 29.30 41.08 11.15
N THR A 73 30.09 40.83 12.19
CA THR A 73 31.54 41.08 12.19
C THR A 73 32.26 40.13 11.24
N SER A 74 31.97 38.82 11.36
CA SER A 74 32.52 37.78 10.49
C SER A 74 32.20 38.04 9.02
N ALA A 75 30.96 38.43 8.73
CA ALA A 75 30.46 38.71 7.39
C ALA A 75 31.16 39.89 6.70
N ARG A 76 31.52 40.95 7.45
CA ARG A 76 32.29 42.08 6.88
C ARG A 76 33.71 41.66 6.47
N GLY A 77 34.33 40.76 7.23
CA GLY A 77 35.67 40.22 6.96
C GLY A 77 35.67 38.93 6.12
N TYR A 78 34.51 38.48 5.64
CA TYR A 78 34.37 37.18 5.00
C TYR A 78 35.23 37.07 3.74
N ASP A 79 36.08 36.05 3.69
CA ASP A 79 37.10 35.85 2.66
C ASP A 79 36.68 34.83 1.58
N GLY A 80 35.49 34.24 1.72
CA GLY A 80 35.00 33.16 0.86
C GLY A 80 35.18 31.76 1.44
N THR A 81 35.75 31.65 2.63
CA THR A 81 35.99 30.38 3.32
C THR A 81 35.30 30.34 4.69
N ASN A 82 35.36 29.21 5.40
CA ASN A 82 34.87 29.12 6.78
C ASN A 82 35.96 29.38 7.84
N ALA A 83 37.02 30.13 7.52
CA ALA A 83 38.15 30.36 8.42
C ALA A 83 37.77 31.07 9.74
N ASP A 84 36.78 31.96 9.72
CA ASP A 84 36.26 32.65 10.91
C ASP A 84 35.00 32.00 11.51
N SER A 85 34.75 30.72 11.17
CA SER A 85 33.58 29.95 11.62
C SER A 85 32.23 30.62 11.33
N THR A 86 32.13 31.30 10.18
CA THR A 86 30.90 31.96 9.72
C THR A 86 29.74 30.97 9.62
N LEU A 87 30.00 29.75 9.15
CA LEU A 87 29.01 28.67 9.07
C LEU A 87 28.39 28.36 10.43
N GLN A 88 29.21 28.20 11.48
CA GLN A 88 28.76 27.89 12.83
C GLN A 88 27.84 28.98 13.39
N LEU A 89 28.18 30.25 13.15
CA LEU A 89 27.35 31.38 13.59
C LEU A 89 25.99 31.38 12.89
N VAL A 90 25.97 31.16 11.58
CA VAL A 90 24.72 31.06 10.79
C VAL A 90 23.88 29.87 11.24
N LEU A 91 24.50 28.70 11.46
CA LEU A 91 23.83 27.50 11.94
C LEU A 91 23.21 27.69 13.32
N PHE A 92 23.92 28.33 14.25
CA PHE A 92 23.40 28.60 15.59
C PHE A 92 22.15 29.49 15.52
N LEU A 93 22.17 30.54 14.70
CA LEU A 93 21.01 31.41 14.50
C LEU A 93 19.83 30.65 13.89
N ARG A 94 20.09 29.80 12.89
CA ARG A 94 19.04 28.95 12.32
C ARG A 94 18.46 27.97 13.35
N ALA A 95 19.30 27.35 14.17
CA ALA A 95 18.86 26.46 15.23
C ALA A 95 17.97 27.20 16.24
N GLY A 96 18.35 28.41 16.64
CA GLY A 96 17.55 29.21 17.57
C GLY A 96 16.19 29.60 17.03
N TYR A 97 16.12 30.11 15.80
CA TYR A 97 14.84 30.39 15.13
C TYR A 97 13.99 29.12 14.97
N TYR A 98 14.60 27.99 14.58
CA TYR A 98 13.90 26.72 14.45
C TYR A 98 13.32 26.26 15.78
N VAL A 99 14.13 26.22 16.84
CA VAL A 99 13.71 25.74 18.16
C VAL A 99 12.65 26.67 18.74
N GLN A 100 12.81 27.99 18.62
CA GLN A 100 11.81 28.96 19.07
C GLN A 100 10.45 28.80 18.39
N TYR A 101 10.42 28.37 17.13
CA TYR A 101 9.18 28.10 16.41
C TYR A 101 8.40 26.90 16.98
N TYR A 102 9.11 25.84 17.41
CA TYR A 102 8.49 24.60 17.90
C TYR A 102 8.40 24.52 19.43
N ASP A 103 9.20 25.30 20.16
CA ASP A 103 9.26 25.32 21.61
C ASP A 103 9.05 26.75 22.12
N THR A 104 7.82 27.02 22.57
CA THR A 104 7.40 28.33 23.06
C THR A 104 8.12 28.76 24.33
N SER A 105 8.81 27.83 25.04
CA SER A 105 9.56 28.16 26.25
C SER A 105 10.78 29.04 26.00
N VAL A 106 11.27 29.12 24.75
CA VAL A 106 12.39 30.01 24.36
C VAL A 106 12.04 31.50 24.55
N GLY A 107 10.75 31.85 24.44
CA GLY A 107 10.28 33.22 24.46
C GLY A 107 10.27 33.89 23.08
N ALA A 108 9.73 35.10 23.02
CA ALA A 108 9.60 35.86 21.78
C ALA A 108 10.91 36.59 21.41
N TYR A 109 11.15 36.75 20.11
CA TYR A 109 12.21 37.60 19.57
C TYR A 109 11.66 38.97 19.17
N GLY A 110 12.35 40.03 19.59
CA GLY A 110 11.91 41.40 19.42
C GLY A 110 12.76 42.20 18.45
N ALA A 111 12.62 43.52 18.55
CA ALA A 111 13.34 44.49 17.74
C ALA A 111 14.88 44.40 17.88
N PRO A 112 15.47 44.11 19.06
CA PRO A 112 16.92 43.95 19.19
C PRO A 112 17.49 42.86 18.29
N LEU A 113 16.93 41.64 18.33
CA LEU A 113 17.39 40.57 17.45
C LEU A 113 17.14 40.90 15.99
N ARG A 114 15.96 41.45 15.65
CA ARG A 114 15.65 41.87 14.28
C ARG A 114 16.66 42.89 13.72
N SER A 115 17.12 43.83 14.54
CA SER A 115 18.14 44.80 14.12
C SER A 115 19.50 44.12 13.91
N ALA A 116 19.91 43.27 14.86
CA ALA A 116 21.19 42.56 14.79
C ALA A 116 21.26 41.60 13.58
N ILE A 117 20.19 40.82 13.33
CA ILE A 117 20.14 39.90 12.20
C ILE A 117 20.15 40.65 10.87
N ARG A 118 19.44 41.79 10.75
CA ARG A 118 19.49 42.62 9.54
C ARG A 118 20.89 43.16 9.26
N SER A 119 21.56 43.68 10.28
CA SER A 119 22.96 44.12 10.16
C SER A 119 23.88 43.00 9.68
N ALA A 120 23.68 41.78 10.17
CA ALA A 120 24.47 40.63 9.77
C ALA A 120 24.19 40.18 8.33
N LEU A 121 22.90 40.11 7.97
CA LEU A 121 22.47 39.71 6.63
C LEU A 121 22.89 40.74 5.57
N ASP A 122 22.76 42.04 5.86
CA ASP A 122 23.24 43.13 5.01
C ASP A 122 24.76 43.04 4.80
N ALA A 123 25.53 42.80 5.88
CA ALA A 123 26.99 42.67 5.80
C ALA A 123 27.43 41.49 4.92
N PHE A 124 26.78 40.33 5.04
CA PHE A 124 27.12 39.18 4.22
C PHE A 124 26.69 39.37 2.77
N ALA A 125 25.46 39.84 2.54
CA ALA A 125 24.96 40.12 1.21
C ALA A 125 25.77 41.20 0.47
N GLY A 126 26.33 42.17 1.19
CA GLY A 126 27.18 43.24 0.64
C GLY A 126 28.65 42.88 0.47
N ASN A 127 29.10 41.71 0.93
CA ASN A 127 30.51 41.33 0.84
C ASN A 127 30.94 41.05 -0.62
N ALA A 128 32.13 41.51 -1.01
CA ALA A 128 32.69 41.32 -2.35
C ALA A 128 32.87 39.83 -2.76
N ARG A 129 32.92 38.92 -1.78
CA ARG A 129 33.04 37.47 -1.96
C ARG A 129 31.70 36.74 -2.08
N PHE A 130 30.56 37.44 -2.00
CA PHE A 130 29.23 36.82 -2.10
C PHE A 130 29.02 36.05 -3.41
N GLY A 131 29.66 36.48 -4.51
CA GLY A 131 29.53 35.86 -5.83
C GLY A 131 30.53 34.74 -6.12
N LEU A 132 31.27 34.24 -5.12
CA LEU A 132 32.21 33.15 -5.34
C LEU A 132 31.48 31.85 -5.73
N VAL A 133 32.12 31.02 -6.53
CA VAL A 133 31.57 29.73 -6.95
C VAL A 133 32.55 28.62 -6.58
N ASN A 134 32.36 28.05 -5.40
CA ASN A 134 33.07 26.89 -4.88
C ASN A 134 32.25 26.27 -3.73
N ASP A 135 32.57 25.04 -3.34
CA ASP A 135 31.74 24.30 -2.37
C ASP A 135 31.83 24.84 -0.93
N VAL A 136 33.00 25.34 -0.51
CA VAL A 136 33.21 25.91 0.84
C VAL A 136 32.35 27.16 1.03
N HIS A 137 32.35 28.05 0.04
CA HIS A 137 31.47 29.21 0.04
C HIS A 137 30.00 28.78 -0.10
N GLY A 138 29.72 27.84 -0.99
CA GLY A 138 28.37 27.33 -1.24
C GLY A 138 27.69 26.85 0.03
N GLU A 139 28.41 26.18 0.92
CA GLU A 139 27.84 25.68 2.18
C GLU A 139 27.39 26.83 3.08
N VAL A 140 28.25 27.85 3.27
CA VAL A 140 27.90 29.05 4.04
C VAL A 140 26.72 29.79 3.38
N LEU A 141 26.75 29.91 2.06
CA LEU A 141 25.73 30.61 1.28
C LEU A 141 24.37 29.89 1.37
N ALA A 142 24.34 28.57 1.28
CA ALA A 142 23.11 27.78 1.40
C ALA A 142 22.42 28.00 2.76
N GLU A 143 23.22 27.94 3.81
CA GLU A 143 22.81 28.18 5.19
C GLU A 143 22.36 29.63 5.41
N PHE A 144 23.07 30.59 4.82
CA PHE A 144 22.71 32.01 4.85
C PHE A 144 21.36 32.28 4.19
N VAL A 145 21.11 31.69 3.02
CA VAL A 145 19.84 31.83 2.30
C VAL A 145 18.68 31.28 3.13
N THR A 146 18.86 30.14 3.80
CA THR A 146 17.84 29.62 4.72
C THR A 146 17.68 30.49 5.96
N LEU A 147 18.73 31.16 6.45
CA LEU A 147 18.63 32.07 7.59
C LEU A 147 17.76 33.31 7.30
N ILE A 148 17.76 33.81 6.05
CA ILE A 148 16.83 34.88 5.62
C ILE A 148 15.38 34.44 5.89
N ASP A 149 15.03 33.22 5.47
CA ASP A 149 13.71 32.65 5.67
C ASP A 149 13.43 32.32 7.16
N SER A 150 14.38 31.71 7.88
CA SER A 150 14.26 31.44 9.33
C SER A 150 13.98 32.70 10.15
N SER A 151 14.55 33.84 9.73
CA SER A 151 14.36 35.13 10.41
C SER A 151 13.14 35.92 9.90
N ALA A 152 12.35 35.35 8.98
CA ALA A 152 11.20 35.98 8.34
C ALA A 152 11.53 37.32 7.64
N GLU A 153 12.73 37.45 7.07
CA GLU A 153 13.19 38.65 6.36
C GLU A 153 13.02 38.54 4.83
N ASN A 154 12.08 37.69 4.38
CA ASN A 154 11.86 37.33 2.97
C ASN A 154 11.67 38.56 2.07
N ALA A 155 10.90 39.56 2.52
CA ALA A 155 10.66 40.79 1.76
C ALA A 155 11.95 41.62 1.58
N ARG A 156 12.70 41.83 2.65
CA ARG A 156 13.88 42.71 2.65
C ARG A 156 14.97 42.18 1.71
N TYR A 157 15.16 40.87 1.66
CA TYR A 157 16.24 40.24 0.90
C TYR A 157 15.77 39.59 -0.40
N LEU A 158 14.65 40.03 -0.97
CA LEU A 158 14.21 39.59 -2.29
C LEU A 158 15.26 39.86 -3.38
N SER A 159 16.07 40.91 -3.23
CA SER A 159 17.21 41.20 -4.12
C SER A 159 18.30 40.12 -4.08
N VAL A 160 18.49 39.43 -2.95
CA VAL A 160 19.42 38.29 -2.83
C VAL A 160 18.92 37.11 -3.66
N VAL A 161 17.61 36.82 -3.60
CA VAL A 161 16.98 35.79 -4.44
C VAL A 161 17.23 36.09 -5.90
N LYS A 162 16.93 37.32 -6.34
CA LYS A 162 17.16 37.73 -7.74
C LYS A 162 18.61 37.56 -8.16
N ARG A 163 19.56 38.03 -7.33
CA ARG A 163 21.00 37.91 -7.59
C ARG A 163 21.47 36.46 -7.72
N LEU A 164 20.96 35.54 -6.90
CA LEU A 164 21.33 34.12 -6.98
C LEU A 164 20.81 33.46 -8.26
N LEU A 165 19.56 33.74 -8.63
CA LEU A 165 18.95 33.20 -9.83
C LEU A 165 19.58 33.80 -11.11
N ASP A 166 19.84 35.10 -11.13
CA ASP A 166 20.47 35.73 -12.30
C ASP A 166 21.97 35.43 -12.42
N GLY A 167 22.66 35.17 -11.30
CA GLY A 167 24.09 34.81 -11.30
C GLY A 167 24.38 33.34 -11.64
N TYR A 168 23.38 32.46 -11.54
CA TYR A 168 23.55 31.04 -11.81
C TYR A 168 24.01 30.78 -13.25
N ASN A 169 25.02 29.93 -13.38
CA ASN A 169 25.52 29.43 -14.65
C ASN A 169 26.12 28.02 -14.48
N ALA A 170 26.57 27.41 -15.58
CA ALA A 170 27.04 26.02 -15.59
C ALA A 170 28.18 25.71 -14.59
N SER A 171 28.98 26.70 -14.15
CA SER A 171 30.05 26.47 -13.17
C SER A 171 29.52 26.06 -11.79
N TYR A 172 28.26 26.35 -11.48
CA TYR A 172 27.63 25.97 -10.21
C TYR A 172 27.40 24.46 -10.14
N ASN A 173 27.24 23.79 -11.29
CA ASN A 173 26.83 22.38 -11.35
C ASN A 173 27.85 21.41 -10.75
N ALA A 174 29.11 21.82 -10.67
CA ALA A 174 30.19 21.06 -10.06
C ALA A 174 30.15 21.06 -8.53
N PHE A 175 29.38 21.95 -7.89
CA PHE A 175 29.39 22.16 -6.45
C PHE A 175 28.01 21.90 -5.85
N TYR A 176 27.91 20.86 -5.02
CA TYR A 176 26.65 20.47 -4.39
C TYR A 176 26.03 21.64 -3.62
N TRP A 177 26.82 22.30 -2.79
CA TRP A 177 26.30 23.36 -1.93
C TRP A 177 25.92 24.64 -2.67
N MET A 178 26.57 24.94 -3.81
CA MET A 178 26.12 26.03 -4.67
C MET A 178 24.74 25.76 -5.25
N LYS A 179 24.47 24.51 -5.68
CA LYS A 179 23.13 24.12 -6.14
C LYS A 179 22.10 24.16 -5.01
N VAL A 180 22.46 23.74 -3.80
CA VAL A 180 21.59 23.87 -2.62
C VAL A 180 21.28 25.33 -2.32
N ALA A 181 22.26 26.24 -2.39
CA ALA A 181 22.04 27.66 -2.16
C ALA A 181 21.04 28.29 -3.15
N VAL A 182 21.15 27.94 -4.43
CA VAL A 182 20.20 28.38 -5.47
C VAL A 182 18.81 27.80 -5.18
N ASN A 183 18.72 26.51 -4.86
CA ASN A 183 17.44 25.89 -4.55
C ASN A 183 16.77 26.46 -3.30
N ASN A 184 17.55 26.79 -2.26
CA ASN A 184 17.04 27.41 -1.04
C ASN A 184 16.44 28.79 -1.29
N ALA A 185 16.83 29.48 -2.38
CA ALA A 185 16.24 30.77 -2.74
C ALA A 185 14.73 30.66 -2.99
N TYR A 186 14.25 29.52 -3.49
CA TYR A 186 12.82 29.24 -3.68
C TYR A 186 12.05 29.14 -2.36
N THR A 187 12.69 28.77 -1.25
CA THR A 187 12.01 28.76 0.05
C THR A 187 11.64 30.17 0.50
N ILE A 188 12.44 31.18 0.10
CA ILE A 188 12.20 32.58 0.42
C ILE A 188 10.93 33.07 -0.29
N THR A 189 10.73 32.72 -1.57
CA THR A 189 9.50 33.06 -2.29
C THR A 189 8.32 32.28 -1.77
N PHE A 190 8.48 30.97 -1.55
CA PHE A 190 7.44 30.07 -1.09
C PHE A 190 6.80 30.52 0.22
N ARG A 191 7.63 30.73 1.26
CA ARG A 191 7.15 31.23 2.56
C ARG A 191 6.88 32.72 2.55
N GLY A 192 7.50 33.48 1.64
CA GLY A 192 7.23 34.90 1.45
C GLY A 192 5.75 35.20 1.24
N HIS A 193 5.01 34.34 0.53
CA HIS A 193 3.57 34.52 0.35
C HIS A 193 2.76 34.55 1.67
N GLN A 194 3.29 33.99 2.76
CA GLN A 194 2.68 34.01 4.09
C GLN A 194 2.96 35.33 4.84
N ASP A 195 4.00 36.07 4.45
CA ASP A 195 4.38 37.36 5.04
C ASP A 195 3.69 38.56 4.37
N ALA A 196 3.17 39.47 5.19
CA ALA A 196 2.43 40.64 4.71
C ALA A 196 3.33 41.65 3.98
N ALA A 197 4.57 41.85 4.45
CA ALA A 197 5.49 42.80 3.82
C ALA A 197 5.95 42.29 2.44
N PHE A 198 6.16 40.98 2.30
CA PHE A 198 6.47 40.35 1.02
C PHE A 198 5.30 40.47 0.05
N ARG A 199 4.06 40.15 0.47
CA ARG A 199 2.86 40.32 -0.37
C ARG A 199 2.67 41.76 -0.86
N ALA A 200 3.02 42.76 -0.04
CA ALA A 200 2.99 44.16 -0.43
C ALA A 200 4.11 44.51 -1.42
N LEU A 201 5.34 44.02 -1.16
CA LEU A 201 6.50 44.26 -2.01
C LEU A 201 6.31 43.73 -3.43
N VAL A 202 5.87 42.48 -3.58
CA VAL A 202 5.79 41.87 -4.92
C VAL A 202 4.69 42.46 -5.80
N GLN A 203 3.70 43.12 -5.20
CA GLN A 203 2.68 43.87 -5.94
C GLN A 203 3.20 45.21 -6.46
N SER A 204 4.17 45.83 -5.79
CA SER A 204 4.82 47.07 -6.26
C SER A 204 6.05 46.80 -7.13
N ASP A 205 6.73 45.68 -6.92
CA ASP A 205 7.88 45.20 -7.69
C ASP A 205 7.65 43.77 -8.20
N SER A 206 7.12 43.67 -9.42
CA SER A 206 6.84 42.40 -10.09
C SER A 206 8.07 41.75 -10.73
N SER A 207 9.27 42.36 -10.66
CA SER A 207 10.45 41.87 -11.38
C SER A 207 10.96 40.50 -10.90
N ILE A 208 10.54 40.03 -9.73
CA ILE A 208 10.79 38.65 -9.29
C ILE A 208 10.16 37.62 -10.23
N VAL A 209 9.00 37.92 -10.82
CA VAL A 209 8.32 37.04 -11.80
C VAL A 209 9.21 36.87 -13.04
N GLU A 210 9.83 37.94 -13.52
CA GLU A 210 10.78 37.88 -14.63
C GLU A 210 12.08 37.17 -14.28
N THR A 211 12.53 37.29 -13.02
CA THR A 211 13.73 36.59 -12.55
C THR A 211 13.50 35.08 -12.55
N LEU A 212 12.36 34.63 -12.00
CA LEU A 212 11.99 33.20 -11.97
C LEU A 212 11.80 32.64 -13.39
N TYR A 213 11.08 33.36 -14.24
CA TYR A 213 10.92 32.99 -15.65
C TYR A 213 12.25 32.94 -16.37
N GLY A 214 13.08 33.97 -16.24
CA GLY A 214 14.39 34.06 -16.89
C GLY A 214 15.34 32.95 -16.45
N PHE A 215 15.31 32.56 -15.17
CA PHE A 215 16.06 31.39 -14.70
C PHE A 215 15.60 30.11 -15.39
N ALA A 216 14.28 29.86 -15.42
CA ALA A 216 13.73 28.65 -16.04
C ALA A 216 14.01 28.61 -17.56
N ASP A 217 13.91 29.76 -18.22
CA ASP A 217 14.13 29.92 -19.66
C ASP A 217 15.59 29.66 -20.06
N ARG A 218 16.54 30.35 -19.41
CA ARG A 218 17.98 30.22 -19.69
C ARG A 218 18.53 28.82 -19.42
N ASN A 219 17.96 28.12 -18.43
CA ASN A 219 18.46 26.83 -17.96
C ASN A 219 17.58 25.66 -18.37
N PHE A 220 16.65 25.85 -19.31
CA PHE A 220 15.69 24.83 -19.72
C PHE A 220 16.33 23.52 -20.16
N GLY A 221 17.54 23.56 -20.73
CA GLY A 221 18.30 22.37 -21.14
C GLY A 221 18.76 21.46 -19.98
N LEU A 222 18.59 21.86 -18.72
CA LEU A 222 18.86 21.00 -17.56
C LEU A 222 17.72 20.02 -17.25
N LEU A 223 16.54 20.21 -17.86
CA LEU A 223 15.41 19.32 -17.70
C LEU A 223 15.73 17.92 -18.27
N GLY A 224 15.35 16.87 -17.55
CA GLY A 224 15.67 15.47 -17.86
C GLY A 224 17.01 14.97 -17.33
N GLY A 225 17.73 15.78 -16.53
CA GLY A 225 18.94 15.35 -15.81
C GLY A 225 18.92 15.74 -14.34
N ASP A 226 20.02 15.48 -13.64
CA ASP A 226 20.15 15.61 -12.17
C ASP A 226 19.83 17.01 -11.62
N ASN A 227 19.93 18.06 -12.45
CA ASN A 227 19.70 19.45 -12.05
C ASN A 227 18.31 19.97 -12.50
N ALA A 228 17.45 19.10 -13.05
CA ALA A 228 16.12 19.48 -13.53
C ALA A 228 15.25 20.11 -12.44
N TYR A 229 15.44 19.70 -11.18
CA TYR A 229 14.69 20.23 -10.04
C TYR A 229 14.85 21.74 -9.85
N LEU A 230 16.01 22.32 -10.18
CA LEU A 230 16.24 23.77 -10.07
C LEU A 230 15.31 24.52 -11.02
N VAL A 231 15.23 24.07 -12.28
CA VAL A 231 14.39 24.67 -13.32
C VAL A 231 12.91 24.48 -13.01
N ALA A 232 12.53 23.26 -12.61
CA ALA A 232 11.15 22.95 -12.27
C ALA A 232 10.66 23.75 -11.05
N ASN A 233 11.49 23.91 -10.02
CA ASN A 233 11.16 24.72 -8.84
C ASN A 233 11.01 26.20 -9.20
N ALA A 234 11.85 26.74 -10.08
CA ALA A 234 11.66 28.11 -10.59
C ALA A 234 10.30 28.30 -11.28
N GLY A 235 9.91 27.33 -12.12
CA GLY A 235 8.61 27.33 -12.78
C GLY A 235 7.44 27.21 -11.80
N ARG A 236 7.53 26.30 -10.81
CA ARG A 236 6.51 26.11 -9.78
C ARG A 236 6.36 27.36 -8.93
N GLU A 237 7.46 27.97 -8.49
CA GLU A 237 7.42 29.23 -7.73
C GLU A 237 6.89 30.40 -8.55
N LEU A 238 7.23 30.48 -9.84
CA LEU A 238 6.60 31.43 -10.77
C LEU A 238 5.08 31.25 -10.81
N GLY A 239 4.61 30.00 -10.88
CA GLY A 239 3.19 29.65 -10.88
C GLY A 239 2.46 30.12 -9.62
N ARG A 240 3.11 30.19 -8.46
CA ARG A 240 2.49 30.69 -7.22
C ARG A 240 2.06 32.15 -7.30
N PHE A 241 2.67 32.95 -8.16
CA PHE A 241 2.26 34.35 -8.37
C PHE A 241 0.89 34.48 -9.05
N LEU A 242 0.33 33.39 -9.58
CA LEU A 242 -1.07 33.35 -10.05
C LEU A 242 -2.08 33.60 -8.92
N GLN A 243 -1.69 33.45 -7.65
CA GLN A 243 -2.57 33.73 -6.51
C GLN A 243 -2.93 35.21 -6.35
N TYR A 244 -2.15 36.12 -6.95
CA TYR A 244 -2.40 37.56 -6.87
C TYR A 244 -3.40 38.03 -7.93
N ASP A 245 -3.69 39.33 -7.95
CA ASP A 245 -4.56 40.00 -8.91
C ASP A 245 -3.81 41.08 -9.72
N GLY A 246 -4.52 41.68 -10.69
CA GLY A 246 -4.04 42.85 -11.44
C GLY A 246 -2.84 42.59 -12.35
N ALA A 247 -1.93 43.57 -12.43
CA ALA A 247 -0.78 43.54 -13.33
C ALA A 247 0.19 42.38 -13.01
N LEU A 248 0.37 42.07 -11.72
CA LEU A 248 1.23 40.97 -11.27
C LEU A 248 0.71 39.62 -11.77
N LYS A 249 -0.59 39.36 -11.58
CA LYS A 249 -1.22 38.13 -12.09
C LYS A 249 -1.10 38.05 -13.62
N THR A 250 -1.40 39.14 -14.33
CA THR A 250 -1.31 39.19 -15.80
C THR A 250 0.09 38.85 -16.29
N LEU A 251 1.14 39.36 -15.63
CA LEU A 251 2.52 39.02 -15.95
C LEU A 251 2.82 37.55 -15.68
N ALA A 252 2.43 37.04 -14.50
CA ALA A 252 2.61 35.64 -14.14
C ALA A 252 1.91 34.70 -15.13
N ARG A 253 0.67 34.99 -15.55
CA ARG A 253 -0.08 34.22 -16.56
C ARG A 253 0.71 34.09 -17.86
N ALA A 254 1.24 35.21 -18.37
CA ALA A 254 1.98 35.21 -19.62
C ALA A 254 3.25 34.37 -19.55
N ARG A 255 4.00 34.47 -18.43
CA ARG A 255 5.25 33.70 -18.22
C ARG A 255 4.99 32.22 -17.96
N VAL A 256 3.97 31.89 -17.18
CA VAL A 256 3.50 30.52 -16.95
C VAL A 256 3.10 29.87 -18.28
N LYS A 257 2.29 30.56 -19.09
CA LYS A 257 1.89 30.06 -20.41
C LYS A 257 3.09 29.78 -21.30
N ALA A 258 4.08 30.67 -21.32
CA ALA A 258 5.30 30.46 -22.11
C ALA A 258 6.08 29.20 -21.68
N LEU A 259 6.11 28.86 -20.39
CA LEU A 259 6.74 27.62 -19.90
C LEU A 259 5.91 26.38 -20.23
N ILE A 260 4.58 26.46 -20.14
CA ILE A 260 3.68 25.35 -20.52
C ILE A 260 3.76 25.06 -22.02
N ASP A 261 3.70 26.09 -22.88
CA ASP A 261 3.68 25.91 -24.34
C ASP A 261 4.97 25.29 -24.91
N ARG A 262 6.08 25.34 -24.17
CA ARG A 262 7.39 24.77 -24.55
C ARG A 262 7.74 23.45 -23.86
N SER A 263 6.90 22.96 -22.96
CA SER A 263 7.13 21.73 -22.21
C SER A 263 6.01 20.72 -22.49
N ALA A 264 6.23 19.48 -22.13
CA ALA A 264 5.30 18.38 -22.33
C ALA A 264 5.06 17.63 -21.02
N VAL A 265 3.87 17.02 -20.91
CA VAL A 265 3.45 16.21 -19.76
C VAL A 265 4.31 14.95 -19.55
N THR A 266 5.00 14.48 -20.59
CA THR A 266 5.94 13.34 -20.53
C THR A 266 7.33 13.72 -21.03
N GLY A 267 8.31 12.87 -20.74
CA GLY A 267 9.69 13.04 -21.20
C GLY A 267 10.49 14.06 -20.37
N PRO A 268 11.62 14.55 -20.90
CA PRO A 268 12.59 15.35 -20.15
C PRO A 268 12.01 16.58 -19.43
N THR A 269 10.96 17.19 -19.99
CA THR A 269 10.35 18.42 -19.46
C THR A 269 9.18 18.18 -18.49
N ALA A 270 8.79 16.92 -18.25
CA ALA A 270 7.60 16.56 -17.50
C ALA A 270 7.54 17.23 -16.12
N ARG A 271 8.65 17.20 -15.38
CA ARG A 271 8.74 17.82 -14.03
C ARG A 271 8.36 19.30 -14.03
N LEU A 272 8.78 20.06 -15.05
CA LEU A 272 8.41 21.46 -15.19
C LEU A 272 6.92 21.60 -15.57
N TRP A 273 6.47 20.85 -16.58
CA TRP A 273 5.09 20.94 -17.07
C TRP A 273 4.08 20.61 -15.98
N VAL A 274 4.31 19.51 -15.24
CA VAL A 274 3.44 19.08 -14.15
C VAL A 274 3.52 20.05 -12.97
N GLY A 275 4.72 20.47 -12.56
CA GLY A 275 4.88 21.41 -11.45
C GLY A 275 4.26 22.79 -11.71
N VAL A 276 4.36 23.31 -12.93
CA VAL A 276 3.71 24.57 -13.33
C VAL A 276 2.20 24.37 -13.49
N GLY A 277 1.79 23.26 -14.10
CA GLY A 277 0.37 22.95 -14.32
C GLY A 277 -0.41 22.77 -13.03
N GLU A 278 0.19 22.18 -12.00
CA GLU A 278 -0.36 22.07 -10.65
C GLU A 278 -0.68 23.46 -10.07
N MET A 279 0.19 24.46 -10.28
CA MET A 279 -0.04 25.82 -9.81
C MET A 279 -1.15 26.53 -10.58
N VAL A 280 -1.30 26.24 -11.88
CA VAL A 280 -2.43 26.71 -12.68
C VAL A 280 -3.73 26.09 -12.17
N ASP A 281 -3.76 24.77 -11.95
CA ASP A 281 -4.94 24.06 -11.47
C ASP A 281 -5.35 24.53 -10.06
N TYR A 282 -4.39 24.89 -9.21
CA TYR A 282 -4.68 25.38 -7.87
C TYR A 282 -5.06 26.87 -7.82
N TYR A 283 -4.31 27.76 -8.48
CA TYR A 283 -4.48 29.22 -8.32
C TYR A 283 -5.26 29.91 -9.46
N ASP A 284 -5.45 29.24 -10.60
CA ASP A 284 -6.03 29.85 -11.80
C ASP A 284 -6.91 28.89 -12.62
N GLN A 285 -7.52 27.91 -11.97
CA GLN A 285 -8.29 26.83 -12.60
C GLN A 285 -9.39 27.35 -13.55
N ALA A 286 -10.07 28.43 -13.16
CA ALA A 286 -11.13 29.05 -13.95
C ALA A 286 -10.65 29.53 -15.34
N ASN A 287 -9.34 29.71 -15.52
CA ASN A 287 -8.72 30.13 -16.77
C ASN A 287 -7.89 29.01 -17.42
N CYS A 288 -8.12 27.75 -17.06
CA CYS A 288 -7.40 26.59 -17.58
C CYS A 288 -7.31 26.55 -19.12
N ALA A 289 -8.34 27.07 -19.81
CA ALA A 289 -8.41 27.09 -21.28
C ALA A 289 -7.31 27.95 -21.91
N TYR A 290 -6.90 29.04 -21.25
CA TYR A 290 -5.80 29.90 -21.70
C TYR A 290 -4.46 29.15 -21.78
N TYR A 291 -4.24 28.23 -20.86
CA TYR A 291 -3.03 27.41 -20.78
C TYR A 291 -3.14 26.08 -21.54
N GLY A 292 -4.35 25.70 -21.99
CA GLY A 292 -4.60 24.36 -22.53
C GLY A 292 -4.60 23.25 -21.46
N LEU A 293 -4.85 23.59 -20.20
CA LEU A 293 -4.71 22.69 -19.04
C LEU A 293 -6.04 22.26 -18.40
N CYS A 294 -7.19 22.50 -19.05
CA CYS A 294 -8.47 22.05 -18.49
C CYS A 294 -8.51 20.52 -18.32
N GLY A 295 -8.97 20.07 -17.15
CA GLY A 295 -8.91 18.66 -16.76
C GLY A 295 -7.47 18.20 -16.49
N PHE A 296 -6.67 19.05 -15.82
CA PHE A 296 -5.23 18.84 -15.59
C PHE A 296 -4.91 17.44 -15.06
N VAL A 297 -5.53 17.04 -13.94
CA VAL A 297 -5.32 15.72 -13.30
C VAL A 297 -5.57 14.59 -14.30
N ALA A 298 -6.71 14.59 -14.99
CA ALA A 298 -7.05 13.55 -15.96
C ALA A 298 -6.05 13.46 -17.14
N ARG A 299 -5.48 14.60 -17.56
CA ARG A 299 -4.45 14.64 -18.61
C ARG A 299 -3.12 14.05 -18.11
N VAL A 300 -2.70 14.44 -16.91
CA VAL A 300 -1.47 13.89 -16.29
C VAL A 300 -1.62 12.39 -16.13
N GLU A 301 -2.74 11.95 -15.57
CA GLU A 301 -3.05 10.55 -15.30
C GLU A 301 -3.10 9.71 -16.59
N ALA A 302 -3.72 10.22 -17.66
CA ALA A 302 -3.77 9.52 -18.95
C ALA A 302 -2.39 9.39 -19.62
N ALA A 303 -1.50 10.37 -19.40
CA ALA A 303 -0.17 10.37 -19.97
C ALA A 303 0.82 9.53 -19.16
N ALA A 304 0.74 9.60 -17.83
CA ALA A 304 1.65 8.92 -16.91
C ALA A 304 1.25 7.47 -16.64
N LEU A 305 -0.02 7.10 -16.77
CA LEU A 305 -0.52 5.75 -16.42
C LEU A 305 -1.38 5.14 -17.56
N PRO A 306 -0.80 4.90 -18.74
CA PRO A 306 -1.54 4.41 -19.90
C PRO A 306 -1.97 2.95 -19.79
N ILE A 307 -1.28 2.13 -18.98
CA ILE A 307 -1.57 0.70 -18.84
C ILE A 307 -2.69 0.52 -17.81
N ARG A 308 -3.71 -0.26 -18.17
CA ARG A 308 -4.77 -0.73 -17.28
C ARG A 308 -4.86 -2.25 -17.33
N HIS A 309 -4.81 -2.89 -16.19
CA HIS A 309 -4.85 -4.36 -16.07
C HIS A 309 -5.77 -4.77 -14.92
N THR A 310 -6.46 -5.91 -15.05
CA THR A 310 -7.35 -6.43 -14.01
C THR A 310 -6.79 -7.76 -13.52
N CYS A 311 -6.32 -7.83 -12.27
CA CYS A 311 -5.86 -9.10 -11.69
C CYS A 311 -7.04 -9.99 -11.27
N SER A 312 -8.07 -9.37 -10.68
CA SER A 312 -9.23 -10.04 -10.11
C SER A 312 -10.43 -9.08 -10.07
N PRO A 313 -11.64 -9.53 -9.69
CA PRO A 313 -12.76 -8.62 -9.46
C PRO A 313 -12.49 -7.53 -8.41
N THR A 314 -11.58 -7.78 -7.47
CA THR A 314 -11.25 -6.92 -6.33
C THR A 314 -9.89 -6.23 -6.45
N LEU A 315 -9.15 -6.43 -7.54
CA LEU A 315 -7.83 -5.83 -7.74
C LEU A 315 -7.59 -5.43 -9.20
N ARG A 316 -7.25 -4.15 -9.39
CA ARG A 316 -6.88 -3.56 -10.69
C ARG A 316 -5.50 -2.93 -10.58
N LEU A 317 -4.75 -2.97 -11.67
CA LEU A 317 -3.49 -2.23 -11.82
C LEU A 317 -3.62 -1.10 -12.82
N ARG A 318 -2.90 -0.03 -12.53
CA ARG A 318 -2.56 1.04 -13.43
C ARG A 318 -1.05 1.18 -13.44
N ALA A 319 -0.45 1.21 -14.61
CA ALA A 319 1.00 1.29 -14.69
C ALA A 319 1.45 2.30 -15.74
N GLN A 320 2.59 2.91 -15.48
CA GLN A 320 3.30 3.74 -16.45
C GLN A 320 3.94 2.86 -17.53
N SER A 321 4.66 1.83 -17.10
CA SER A 321 5.43 0.93 -17.95
C SER A 321 5.62 -0.39 -17.22
N MET A 322 5.03 -1.46 -17.74
CA MET A 322 5.20 -2.84 -17.29
C MET A 322 4.87 -3.77 -18.47
N SER A 323 5.67 -4.82 -18.64
CA SER A 323 5.39 -5.91 -19.57
C SER A 323 4.22 -6.78 -19.08
N ALA A 324 3.65 -7.57 -19.98
CA ALA A 324 2.60 -8.52 -19.62
C ALA A 324 3.05 -9.55 -18.57
N ALA A 325 4.34 -9.93 -18.57
CA ALA A 325 4.90 -10.87 -17.61
C ALA A 325 5.04 -10.24 -16.22
N GLU A 326 5.50 -8.99 -16.15
CA GLU A 326 5.60 -8.25 -14.89
C GLU A 326 4.21 -8.02 -14.28
N LEU A 327 3.22 -7.61 -15.09
CA LEU A 327 1.83 -7.48 -14.65
C LEU A 327 1.29 -8.80 -14.06
N ALA A 328 1.48 -9.91 -14.77
CA ALA A 328 1.02 -11.22 -14.31
C ALA A 328 1.73 -11.67 -13.03
N SER A 329 3.05 -11.46 -12.94
CA SER A 329 3.83 -11.79 -11.74
C SER A 329 3.39 -10.96 -10.55
N THR A 330 3.20 -9.66 -10.71
CA THR A 330 2.71 -8.77 -9.66
C THR A 330 1.34 -9.23 -9.15
N CYS A 331 0.39 -9.54 -10.06
CA CYS A 331 -0.92 -10.09 -9.68
C CYS A 331 -0.80 -11.38 -8.87
N ALA A 332 0.08 -12.30 -9.29
CA ALA A 332 0.28 -13.57 -8.61
C ALA A 332 0.88 -13.39 -7.20
N THR A 333 1.84 -12.48 -7.03
CA THR A 333 2.45 -12.16 -5.74
C THR A 333 1.42 -11.65 -4.75
N VAL A 334 0.64 -10.63 -5.11
CA VAL A 334 -0.33 -10.04 -4.16
C VAL A 334 -1.50 -10.99 -3.88
N ALA A 335 -1.95 -11.78 -4.86
CA ALA A 335 -2.96 -12.82 -4.62
C ALA A 335 -2.46 -13.91 -3.64
N GLY A 336 -1.19 -14.31 -3.76
CA GLY A 336 -0.56 -15.22 -2.80
C GLY A 336 -0.45 -14.62 -1.40
N GLN A 337 -0.12 -13.33 -1.32
CA GLN A 337 -0.03 -12.62 -0.05
C GLN A 337 -1.40 -12.42 0.62
N GLU A 338 -2.44 -12.08 -0.14
CA GLU A 338 -3.83 -11.99 0.36
C GLU A 338 -4.26 -13.32 0.97
N THR A 339 -3.98 -14.42 0.29
CA THR A 339 -4.25 -15.77 0.81
C THR A 339 -3.48 -16.05 2.11
N TYR A 340 -2.20 -15.69 2.15
CA TYR A 340 -1.36 -15.82 3.34
C TYR A 340 -1.93 -15.02 4.52
N PHE A 341 -2.32 -13.77 4.28
CA PHE A 341 -2.92 -12.87 5.26
C PHE A 341 -4.22 -13.42 5.84
N HIS A 342 -5.15 -13.84 4.98
CA HIS A 342 -6.44 -14.35 5.43
C HIS A 342 -6.28 -15.61 6.30
N ASN A 343 -5.31 -16.47 5.96
CA ASN A 343 -4.97 -17.66 6.75
C ASN A 343 -4.34 -17.30 8.09
N ALA A 344 -3.45 -16.30 8.13
CA ALA A 344 -2.76 -15.88 9.35
C ALA A 344 -3.70 -15.26 10.39
N LEU A 345 -4.82 -14.68 9.96
CA LEU A 345 -5.71 -13.88 10.80
C LEU A 345 -7.15 -14.42 10.89
N ALA A 346 -7.42 -15.55 10.23
CA ALA A 346 -8.74 -16.18 10.14
C ALA A 346 -9.89 -15.21 9.77
N THR A 347 -9.62 -14.26 8.87
CA THR A 347 -10.58 -13.21 8.47
C THR A 347 -11.72 -13.73 7.59
N GLY A 348 -11.58 -14.90 6.98
CA GLY A 348 -12.56 -15.48 6.07
C GLY A 348 -12.80 -14.69 4.78
N GLY A 349 -11.94 -13.71 4.45
CA GLY A 349 -12.13 -12.81 3.31
C GLY A 349 -13.30 -11.84 3.47
N ALA A 350 -13.82 -11.66 4.69
CA ALA A 350 -14.93 -10.76 4.98
C ALA A 350 -14.39 -9.39 5.43
N PRO A 351 -14.66 -8.31 4.69
CA PRO A 351 -14.28 -6.96 5.12
C PRO A 351 -14.89 -6.61 6.48
N VAL A 352 -14.25 -5.67 7.18
CA VAL A 352 -14.82 -5.09 8.40
C VAL A 352 -16.16 -4.42 8.10
N ASN A 353 -17.06 -4.40 9.09
CA ASN A 353 -18.40 -3.85 8.88
C ASN A 353 -18.33 -2.37 8.51
N GLY A 354 -18.98 -1.98 7.42
CA GLY A 354 -18.98 -0.58 6.96
C GLY A 354 -17.88 -0.23 5.95
N ASP A 355 -16.95 -1.15 5.65
CA ASP A 355 -16.06 -0.98 4.50
C ASP A 355 -16.80 -1.32 3.18
N GLY A 356 -17.06 -0.29 2.39
CA GLY A 356 -17.72 -0.32 1.10
C GLY A 356 -16.78 -0.35 -0.11
N ASN A 357 -15.45 -0.44 0.07
CA ASN A 357 -14.52 -0.54 -1.03
C ASN A 357 -14.85 -1.76 -1.92
N ALA A 358 -14.92 -1.55 -3.24
CA ALA A 358 -15.23 -2.63 -4.18
C ALA A 358 -13.97 -3.33 -4.70
N SER A 359 -12.89 -2.59 -4.93
CA SER A 359 -11.62 -3.10 -5.42
C SER A 359 -10.47 -2.17 -5.06
N LEU A 360 -9.28 -2.71 -4.84
CA LEU A 360 -8.03 -1.95 -4.78
C LEU A 360 -7.58 -1.54 -6.19
N GLU A 361 -7.16 -0.29 -6.35
CA GLU A 361 -6.42 0.18 -7.53
C GLU A 361 -4.94 0.34 -7.17
N MET A 362 -4.09 -0.53 -7.71
CA MET A 362 -2.65 -0.46 -7.54
C MET A 362 -2.04 0.34 -8.70
N THR A 363 -1.39 1.44 -8.38
CA THR A 363 -0.74 2.35 -9.33
C THR A 363 0.76 2.21 -9.25
N VAL A 364 1.41 1.98 -10.39
CA VAL A 364 2.86 1.71 -10.48
C VAL A 364 3.50 2.67 -11.49
N PHE A 365 4.31 3.60 -10.99
CA PHE A 365 5.15 4.48 -11.82
C PHE A 365 6.45 3.76 -12.23
N ASP A 366 7.07 4.18 -13.34
CA ASP A 366 8.25 3.51 -13.92
C ASP A 366 9.52 3.68 -13.08
N SER A 367 9.58 4.73 -12.26
CA SER A 367 10.74 5.06 -11.45
C SER A 367 10.36 5.92 -10.24
N SER A 368 11.29 6.03 -9.28
CA SER A 368 11.17 6.99 -8.18
C SER A 368 11.08 8.44 -8.66
N ASP A 369 11.71 8.78 -9.80
CA ASP A 369 11.64 10.12 -10.39
C ASP A 369 10.24 10.42 -10.94
N ASP A 370 9.66 9.47 -11.68
CA ASP A 370 8.30 9.57 -12.22
C ASP A 370 7.26 9.64 -11.10
N TYR A 371 7.41 8.83 -10.05
CA TYR A 371 6.59 8.94 -8.84
C TYR A 371 6.65 10.36 -8.26
N GLY A 372 7.86 10.91 -8.13
CA GLY A 372 8.09 12.28 -7.66
C GLY A 372 7.51 13.36 -8.56
N ILE A 373 7.40 13.12 -9.88
CA ILE A 373 6.80 14.06 -10.83
C ILE A 373 5.27 13.99 -10.78
N TYR A 374 4.69 12.79 -10.82
CA TYR A 374 3.28 12.61 -11.16
C TYR A 374 2.37 12.31 -9.98
N ALA A 375 2.83 11.53 -9.00
CA ALA A 375 1.94 10.96 -8.00
C ALA A 375 1.29 12.04 -7.11
N GLY A 376 2.06 13.04 -6.69
CA GLY A 376 1.53 14.19 -5.96
C GLY A 376 0.49 14.99 -6.77
N ALA A 377 0.71 15.17 -8.07
CA ALA A 377 -0.22 15.89 -8.94
C ALA A 377 -1.51 15.11 -9.26
N ILE A 378 -1.45 13.78 -9.29
CA ILE A 378 -2.62 12.93 -9.56
C ILE A 378 -3.43 12.68 -8.28
N TYR A 379 -2.74 12.40 -7.16
CA TYR A 379 -3.36 11.85 -5.95
C TYR A 379 -3.28 12.76 -4.72
N GLY A 380 -2.58 13.91 -4.80
CA GLY A 380 -2.47 14.85 -3.67
C GLY A 380 -1.57 14.35 -2.53
N ILE A 381 -0.54 13.57 -2.86
CA ILE A 381 0.30 12.88 -1.87
C ILE A 381 1.70 13.45 -1.74
N ASP A 382 2.34 13.23 -0.58
CA ASP A 382 3.79 13.37 -0.44
C ASP A 382 4.49 12.18 -1.11
N THR A 383 5.60 12.43 -1.80
CA THR A 383 6.33 11.42 -2.59
C THR A 383 7.68 11.03 -1.97
N ASN A 384 7.99 11.51 -0.77
CA ASN A 384 9.19 11.14 -0.01
C ASN A 384 8.98 9.83 0.79
N ASN A 385 8.54 8.78 0.09
CA ASN A 385 8.26 7.47 0.65
C ASN A 385 8.49 6.37 -0.41
N GLY A 386 8.35 5.11 0.01
CA GLY A 386 8.52 3.96 -0.88
C GLY A 386 7.29 3.62 -1.72
N GLY A 387 6.24 4.41 -1.61
CA GLY A 387 4.87 4.07 -1.96
C GLY A 387 3.95 4.39 -0.79
N MET A 388 2.65 4.41 -1.05
CA MET A 388 1.65 4.73 -0.03
C MET A 388 0.32 4.06 -0.33
N TYR A 389 -0.30 3.53 0.71
CA TYR A 389 -1.72 3.19 0.71
C TYR A 389 -2.59 4.40 1.04
N LEU A 390 -3.50 4.74 0.13
CA LEU A 390 -4.56 5.72 0.31
C LEU A 390 -5.90 4.99 0.40
N GLU A 391 -6.43 4.88 1.61
CA GLU A 391 -7.73 4.26 1.84
C GLU A 391 -8.88 5.14 1.34
N GLY A 392 -8.81 6.46 1.59
CA GLY A 392 -9.97 7.34 1.44
C GLY A 392 -10.95 7.15 2.61
N ASP A 393 -12.24 7.38 2.36
CA ASP A 393 -13.29 7.08 3.33
C ASP A 393 -13.99 5.78 2.92
N PRO A 394 -13.66 4.65 3.56
CA PRO A 394 -14.17 3.34 3.16
C PRO A 394 -15.69 3.22 3.32
N SER A 395 -16.34 4.10 4.09
CA SER A 395 -17.79 4.08 4.28
C SER A 395 -18.59 4.67 3.10
N LEU A 396 -17.94 5.47 2.24
CA LEU A 396 -18.63 6.19 1.17
C LEU A 396 -18.81 5.33 -0.10
N PRO A 397 -20.02 5.33 -0.70
CA PRO A 397 -20.22 4.74 -2.02
C PRO A 397 -19.31 5.39 -3.08
N GLY A 398 -18.54 4.56 -3.78
CA GLY A 398 -17.60 5.04 -4.80
C GLY A 398 -16.22 5.42 -4.27
N ASN A 399 -15.93 5.16 -2.99
CA ASN A 399 -14.57 5.22 -2.50
C ASN A 399 -13.66 4.27 -3.31
N GLN A 400 -12.44 4.73 -3.59
CA GLN A 400 -11.46 3.98 -4.36
C GLN A 400 -10.16 3.94 -3.57
N ALA A 401 -10.01 2.90 -2.74
CA ALA A 401 -8.76 2.57 -2.11
C ALA A 401 -7.65 2.39 -3.16
N ARG A 402 -6.47 2.97 -2.92
CA ARG A 402 -5.33 2.94 -3.82
C ARG A 402 -4.06 2.55 -3.12
N PHE A 403 -3.26 1.71 -3.74
CA PHE A 403 -1.86 1.54 -3.41
C PHE A 403 -1.05 2.19 -4.52
N ILE A 404 -0.20 3.16 -4.20
CA ILE A 404 0.54 3.96 -5.17
C ILE A 404 2.03 3.74 -4.92
N ALA A 405 2.77 3.27 -5.92
CA ALA A 405 4.19 2.95 -5.81
C ALA A 405 4.92 3.14 -7.14
N TYR A 406 6.19 2.76 -7.15
CA TYR A 406 7.05 2.77 -8.32
C TYR A 406 7.90 1.50 -8.39
N GLU A 407 8.38 1.20 -9.59
CA GLU A 407 9.42 0.18 -9.76
C GLU A 407 10.71 0.60 -9.06
N ALA A 408 11.36 -0.33 -8.37
CA ALA A 408 12.70 -0.17 -7.83
C ALA A 408 13.75 -0.13 -8.96
N GLU A 409 13.83 0.98 -9.69
CA GLU A 409 14.56 1.10 -10.96
C GLU A 409 16.07 0.82 -10.83
N TRP A 410 16.63 0.92 -9.62
CA TRP A 410 18.01 0.59 -9.31
C TRP A 410 18.34 -0.91 -9.37
N LEU A 411 17.33 -1.78 -9.50
CA LEU A 411 17.51 -3.23 -9.70
C LEU A 411 17.55 -3.64 -11.18
N ARG A 412 17.39 -2.67 -12.10
CA ARG A 412 17.45 -2.91 -13.55
C ARG A 412 18.90 -3.17 -14.03
N PRO A 413 19.09 -4.05 -15.04
CA PRO A 413 18.08 -4.88 -15.70
C PRO A 413 17.93 -6.28 -15.07
N GLN A 414 18.50 -6.53 -13.88
CA GLN A 414 18.59 -7.87 -13.31
C GLN A 414 17.23 -8.41 -12.88
N THR A 415 16.42 -7.59 -12.23
CA THR A 415 15.10 -7.98 -11.71
C THR A 415 14.12 -6.82 -11.74
N PHE A 416 12.87 -7.12 -12.03
CA PHE A 416 11.75 -6.21 -11.83
C PHE A 416 11.19 -6.39 -10.42
N GLU A 417 11.06 -5.29 -9.68
CA GLU A 417 10.43 -5.27 -8.37
C GLU A 417 9.68 -3.94 -8.19
N ILE A 418 8.45 -4.00 -7.70
CA ILE A 418 7.75 -2.80 -7.24
C ILE A 418 8.20 -2.56 -5.80
N TRP A 419 8.77 -1.38 -5.55
CA TRP A 419 9.35 -1.07 -4.26
C TRP A 419 8.28 -1.16 -3.15
N ASN A 420 8.61 -1.87 -2.08
CA ASN A 420 7.72 -2.12 -0.94
C ASN A 420 6.36 -2.78 -1.25
N LEU A 421 6.18 -3.41 -2.42
CA LEU A 421 4.92 -4.02 -2.85
C LEU A 421 4.22 -4.84 -1.76
N THR A 422 4.95 -5.80 -1.18
CA THR A 422 4.38 -6.71 -0.18
C THR A 422 4.17 -6.05 1.18
N HIS A 423 4.84 -4.92 1.48
CA HIS A 423 4.59 -4.16 2.70
C HIS A 423 3.29 -3.37 2.57
N GLU A 424 3.20 -2.54 1.54
CA GLU A 424 2.08 -1.62 1.33
C GLU A 424 0.77 -2.35 1.02
N TYR A 425 0.84 -3.52 0.35
CA TYR A 425 -0.35 -4.33 0.15
C TYR A 425 -0.93 -4.87 1.46
N VAL A 426 -0.12 -5.06 2.50
CA VAL A 426 -0.63 -5.43 3.84
C VAL A 426 -1.40 -4.28 4.47
N HIS A 427 -1.02 -3.02 4.25
CA HIS A 427 -1.80 -1.88 4.76
C HIS A 427 -3.23 -1.88 4.21
N TYR A 428 -3.41 -2.19 2.92
CA TYR A 428 -4.74 -2.40 2.35
C TYR A 428 -5.48 -3.55 3.02
N LEU A 429 -4.82 -4.70 3.19
CA LEU A 429 -5.47 -5.86 3.80
C LEU A 429 -5.84 -5.60 5.27
N ASP A 430 -4.98 -4.90 6.02
CA ASP A 430 -5.23 -4.58 7.43
C ASP A 430 -6.38 -3.58 7.57
N GLY A 431 -6.40 -2.49 6.79
CA GLY A 431 -7.50 -1.53 6.74
C GLY A 431 -8.82 -2.18 6.31
N ARG A 432 -8.79 -3.08 5.33
CA ARG A 432 -10.01 -3.73 4.84
C ARG A 432 -10.57 -4.80 5.75
N PHE A 433 -9.72 -5.60 6.39
CA PHE A 433 -10.14 -6.86 7.02
C PHE A 433 -9.91 -6.91 8.54
N ASN A 434 -9.16 -5.97 9.11
CA ASN A 434 -8.87 -5.95 10.55
C ASN A 434 -9.20 -4.63 11.23
N MET A 435 -8.94 -3.48 10.60
CA MET A 435 -9.07 -2.16 11.22
C MET A 435 -10.32 -1.45 10.68
N TRP A 436 -11.27 -1.14 11.55
CA TRP A 436 -12.49 -0.44 11.15
C TRP A 436 -12.26 1.06 10.95
N GLY A 437 -12.93 1.65 9.96
CA GLY A 437 -12.87 3.10 9.72
C GLY A 437 -11.75 3.47 8.76
N ASP A 438 -11.41 4.75 8.69
CA ASP A 438 -10.30 5.24 7.87
C ASP A 438 -8.97 5.25 8.66
N PHE A 439 -7.92 5.76 8.03
CA PHE A 439 -6.61 5.87 8.66
C PHE A 439 -6.60 6.78 9.90
N GLU A 440 -7.42 7.84 9.94
CA GLU A 440 -7.50 8.74 11.10
C GLU A 440 -8.15 8.04 12.30
N ASP A 441 -9.19 7.23 12.06
CA ASP A 441 -9.76 6.35 13.07
C ASP A 441 -8.72 5.34 13.59
N ALA A 442 -7.98 4.71 12.68
CA ALA A 442 -6.97 3.71 12.99
C ALA A 442 -5.83 4.26 13.87
N ILE A 443 -5.43 5.52 13.70
CA ILE A 443 -4.35 6.17 14.48
C ILE A 443 -4.85 7.03 15.65
N ALA A 444 -6.15 7.05 15.92
CA ALA A 444 -6.73 7.77 17.05
C ALA A 444 -6.19 7.28 18.41
N GLN A 445 -5.59 6.08 18.44
CA GLN A 445 -4.88 5.50 19.58
C GLN A 445 -3.47 5.06 19.16
N LYS A 446 -2.65 4.62 20.13
CA LYS A 446 -1.28 4.13 19.86
C LYS A 446 -1.30 2.77 19.15
N THR A 447 -1.41 2.80 17.83
CA THR A 447 -1.52 1.63 16.94
C THR A 447 -0.38 1.55 15.92
N VAL A 448 0.51 2.55 15.83
CA VAL A 448 1.59 2.59 14.84
C VAL A 448 2.53 1.37 14.92
N TRP A 449 2.81 0.86 16.13
CA TRP A 449 3.59 -0.38 16.32
C TRP A 449 2.94 -1.59 15.66
N TRP A 450 1.60 -1.62 15.64
CA TRP A 450 0.82 -2.63 14.94
C TRP A 450 0.86 -2.31 13.45
N ILE A 451 0.36 -1.16 13.00
CA ILE A 451 0.21 -0.84 11.56
C ILE A 451 1.52 -1.10 10.78
N GLU A 452 2.63 -0.47 11.18
CA GLU A 452 3.90 -0.63 10.46
C GLU A 452 4.60 -1.94 10.79
N GLY A 453 4.57 -2.36 12.06
CA GLY A 453 5.19 -3.61 12.48
C GLY A 453 4.52 -4.85 11.88
N PHE A 454 3.22 -4.77 11.63
CA PHE A 454 2.39 -5.84 11.08
C PHE A 454 2.56 -5.93 9.58
N ALA A 455 2.59 -4.80 8.86
CA ALA A 455 2.98 -4.76 7.47
C ALA A 455 4.38 -5.36 7.24
N GLU A 456 5.36 -4.97 8.04
CA GLU A 456 6.71 -5.54 8.01
C GLU A 456 6.67 -7.06 8.30
N TYR A 457 6.00 -7.47 9.38
CA TYR A 457 5.98 -8.87 9.80
C TYR A 457 5.34 -9.78 8.76
N MET A 458 4.18 -9.38 8.22
CA MET A 458 3.47 -10.13 7.20
C MET A 458 4.23 -10.18 5.88
N SER A 459 4.84 -9.07 5.48
CA SER A 459 5.65 -8.98 4.26
C SER A 459 6.88 -9.89 4.30
N TYR A 460 7.67 -9.84 5.37
CA TYR A 460 8.86 -10.69 5.52
C TYR A 460 8.50 -12.17 5.68
N SER A 461 7.45 -12.47 6.45
CA SER A 461 7.00 -13.86 6.68
C SER A 461 6.43 -14.49 5.40
N TYR A 462 5.65 -13.74 4.61
CA TYR A 462 5.14 -14.20 3.32
C TYR A 462 6.27 -14.50 2.33
N ARG A 463 7.28 -13.62 2.25
CA ARG A 463 8.44 -13.78 1.37
C ARG A 463 9.42 -14.85 1.86
N GLY A 464 9.33 -15.28 3.11
CA GLY A 464 10.26 -16.23 3.71
C GLY A 464 11.68 -15.68 3.85
N VAL A 465 11.82 -14.37 4.09
CA VAL A 465 13.11 -13.68 4.21
C VAL A 465 13.30 -13.12 5.63
N VAL A 466 14.55 -13.06 6.08
CA VAL A 466 14.90 -12.53 7.40
C VAL A 466 14.98 -11.01 7.36
N ASN A 467 14.42 -10.33 8.36
CA ASN A 467 14.62 -8.90 8.54
C ASN A 467 15.94 -8.66 9.31
N ASP A 468 17.05 -8.54 8.56
CA ASP A 468 18.39 -8.35 9.12
C ASP A 468 18.47 -7.13 10.05
N GLY A 469 17.81 -6.03 9.67
CA GLY A 469 17.77 -4.82 10.48
C GLY A 469 17.09 -5.05 11.83
N ALA A 470 15.95 -5.75 11.85
CA ALA A 470 15.28 -6.11 13.09
C ALA A 470 16.08 -7.15 13.91
N ARG A 471 16.75 -8.10 13.27
CA ARG A 471 17.65 -9.06 13.94
C ARG A 471 18.78 -8.32 14.68
N ASP A 472 19.42 -7.36 14.01
CA ASP A 472 20.51 -6.57 14.60
C ASP A 472 20.00 -5.72 15.78
N GLU A 473 18.78 -5.19 15.69
CA GLU A 473 18.13 -4.48 16.81
C GLU A 473 17.77 -5.43 17.96
N ALA A 474 17.31 -6.65 17.68
CA ALA A 474 17.03 -7.66 18.69
C ALA A 474 18.29 -8.00 19.51
N ALA A 475 19.45 -8.13 18.85
CA ALA A 475 20.73 -8.34 19.51
C ALA A 475 21.13 -7.18 20.44
N ARG A 476 20.70 -5.94 20.15
CA ARG A 476 20.96 -4.75 20.98
C ARG A 476 20.03 -4.65 22.18
N ALA A 477 18.86 -5.29 22.15
CA ALA A 477 17.89 -5.34 23.25
C ALA A 477 17.51 -3.96 23.84
N THR A 478 17.49 -2.91 23.00
CA THR A 478 17.44 -1.50 23.43
C THR A 478 16.12 -1.08 24.06
N TYR A 479 14.97 -1.52 23.53
CA TYR A 479 13.65 -1.10 24.02
C TYR A 479 12.91 -2.25 24.74
N ALA A 480 12.14 -1.89 25.76
CA ALA A 480 11.11 -2.77 26.32
C ALA A 480 9.87 -2.77 25.39
N LEU A 481 9.08 -3.85 25.37
CA LEU A 481 7.93 -3.97 24.48
C LEU A 481 6.87 -2.90 24.78
N SER A 482 6.63 -2.62 26.06
CA SER A 482 5.77 -1.53 26.53
C SER A 482 6.17 -0.16 25.97
N LYS A 483 7.46 0.08 25.71
CA LYS A 483 7.93 1.32 25.05
C LYS A 483 7.60 1.32 23.55
N VAL A 484 7.70 0.16 22.88
CA VAL A 484 7.36 0.03 21.46
C VAL A 484 5.87 0.27 21.24
N TYR A 485 5.00 -0.24 22.11
CA TYR A 485 3.55 -0.01 22.04
C TYR A 485 3.13 1.46 22.07
N GLN A 486 3.98 2.34 22.58
CA GLN A 486 3.70 3.77 22.71
C GLN A 486 4.28 4.61 21.56
N ASN A 487 4.84 3.97 20.54
CA ASN A 487 5.42 4.68 19.40
C ASN A 487 4.36 5.42 18.57
N ASP A 488 4.84 6.33 17.72
CA ASP A 488 4.09 7.04 16.71
C ASP A 488 5.02 7.39 15.53
N TYR A 489 4.49 8.00 14.47
CA TYR A 489 5.30 8.37 13.30
C TYR A 489 6.44 9.36 13.59
N ASN A 490 6.44 10.01 14.75
CA ASN A 490 7.54 10.90 15.18
C ASN A 490 8.63 10.17 15.97
N SER A 491 8.45 8.88 16.26
CA SER A 491 9.34 8.08 17.10
C SER A 491 10.62 7.60 16.38
N GLY A 492 10.75 7.89 15.09
CA GLY A 492 11.91 7.54 14.25
C GLY A 492 11.83 6.13 13.66
N GLN A 493 12.45 5.95 12.49
CA GLN A 493 12.28 4.73 11.67
C GLN A 493 12.64 3.43 12.41
N THR A 494 13.71 3.42 13.20
CA THR A 494 14.12 2.21 13.93
C THR A 494 13.04 1.74 14.90
N LEU A 495 12.45 2.66 15.69
CA LEU A 495 11.44 2.30 16.67
C LEU A 495 10.08 1.99 16.03
N VAL A 496 9.76 2.64 14.90
CA VAL A 496 8.53 2.40 14.14
C VAL A 496 8.57 1.05 13.42
N TYR A 497 9.55 0.84 12.55
CA TYR A 497 9.56 -0.31 11.63
C TYR A 497 10.26 -1.54 12.21
N ARG A 498 11.51 -1.41 12.67
CA ARG A 498 12.30 -2.57 13.12
C ARG A 498 11.81 -3.11 14.46
N TRP A 499 11.58 -2.22 15.43
CA TRP A 499 11.04 -2.63 16.72
C TRP A 499 9.54 -2.93 16.64
N GLY A 500 8.79 -2.27 15.75
CA GLY A 500 7.41 -2.66 15.43
C GLY A 500 7.33 -4.10 14.91
N TYR A 501 8.18 -4.46 13.93
CA TYR A 501 8.31 -5.83 13.43
C TYR A 501 8.58 -6.83 14.57
N LEU A 502 9.55 -6.54 15.44
CA LEU A 502 9.87 -7.41 16.58
C LEU A 502 8.70 -7.56 17.55
N ALA A 503 8.00 -6.45 17.83
CA ALA A 503 6.82 -6.45 18.70
C ALA A 503 5.72 -7.33 18.11
N VAL A 504 5.36 -7.13 16.85
CA VAL A 504 4.32 -7.94 16.20
C VAL A 504 4.74 -9.40 16.08
N ARG A 505 5.96 -9.69 15.65
CA ARG A 505 6.47 -11.07 15.57
C ARG A 505 6.41 -11.77 16.93
N PHE A 506 6.82 -11.10 18.01
CA PHE A 506 6.68 -11.63 19.36
C PHE A 506 5.23 -11.94 19.71
N MET A 507 4.29 -11.05 19.34
CA MET A 507 2.88 -11.24 19.62
C MET A 507 2.33 -12.46 18.88
N PHE A 508 2.66 -12.66 17.60
CA PHE A 508 2.27 -13.85 16.85
C PHE A 508 2.91 -15.14 17.40
N GLU A 509 4.20 -15.11 17.75
CA GLU A 509 4.90 -16.31 18.21
C GLU A 509 4.63 -16.68 19.68
N GLN A 510 4.36 -15.70 20.55
CA GLN A 510 4.30 -15.92 22.01
C GLN A 510 2.95 -15.55 22.63
N ARG A 511 2.13 -14.73 21.97
CA ARG A 511 0.93 -14.10 22.54
C ARG A 511 -0.22 -14.02 21.52
N HIS A 512 -0.42 -15.09 20.75
CA HIS A 512 -1.44 -15.13 19.71
C HIS A 512 -2.86 -14.93 20.27
N ASP A 513 -3.10 -15.32 21.52
CA ASP A 513 -4.31 -15.00 22.28
C ASP A 513 -4.54 -13.48 22.40
N GLN A 514 -3.47 -12.70 22.62
CA GLN A 514 -3.53 -11.25 22.72
C GLN A 514 -3.68 -10.60 21.33
N VAL A 515 -3.12 -11.21 20.28
CA VAL A 515 -3.40 -10.80 18.88
C VAL A 515 -4.90 -10.91 18.60
N ASN A 516 -5.50 -12.05 18.92
CA ASN A 516 -6.95 -12.27 18.76
C ASN A 516 -7.78 -11.26 19.57
N ALA A 517 -7.36 -10.94 20.80
CA ALA A 517 -8.01 -9.92 21.60
C ALA A 517 -7.94 -8.53 20.95
N ILE A 518 -6.76 -8.12 20.46
CA ILE A 518 -6.56 -6.84 19.75
C ILE A 518 -7.45 -6.74 18.51
N LEU A 519 -7.48 -7.78 17.67
CA LEU A 519 -8.34 -7.84 16.49
C LEU A 519 -9.83 -7.78 16.86
N GLY A 520 -10.22 -8.33 18.01
CA GLY A 520 -11.56 -8.22 18.57
C GLY A 520 -11.98 -6.79 18.92
N TYR A 521 -11.03 -5.87 19.12
CA TYR A 521 -11.29 -4.44 19.28
C TYR A 521 -11.20 -3.67 17.95
N PHE A 522 -10.25 -3.99 17.09
CA PHE A 522 -10.06 -3.28 15.82
C PHE A 522 -11.20 -3.51 14.83
N ARG A 523 -11.62 -4.76 14.61
CA ARG A 523 -12.66 -5.11 13.62
C ARG A 523 -14.01 -4.44 13.84
N PRO A 524 -14.48 -4.21 15.09
CA PRO A 524 -15.69 -3.43 15.36
C PRO A 524 -15.45 -1.93 15.57
N GLY A 525 -14.21 -1.42 15.43
CA GLY A 525 -13.89 0.00 15.65
C GLY A 525 -13.85 0.45 17.11
N ASN A 526 -13.66 -0.47 18.05
CA ASN A 526 -13.59 -0.17 19.48
C ASN A 526 -12.16 0.21 19.92
N TYR A 527 -11.63 1.30 19.35
CA TYR A 527 -10.27 1.77 19.65
C TYR A 527 -10.08 2.21 21.10
N THR A 528 -11.11 2.77 21.75
CA THR A 528 -11.08 3.11 23.19
C THR A 528 -10.96 1.85 24.05
N GLY A 529 -11.68 0.78 23.69
CA GLY A 529 -11.56 -0.53 24.33
C GLY A 529 -10.17 -1.13 24.15
N TYR A 530 -9.62 -1.05 22.94
CA TYR A 530 -8.22 -1.42 22.66
C TYR A 530 -7.24 -0.66 23.56
N ALA A 531 -7.36 0.67 23.66
CA ALA A 531 -6.45 1.47 24.50
C ALA A 531 -6.52 1.06 25.98
N THR A 532 -7.73 0.76 26.47
CA THR A 532 -7.94 0.26 27.84
C THR A 532 -7.29 -1.12 28.04
N TYR A 533 -7.47 -2.02 27.07
CA TYR A 533 -6.85 -3.35 27.08
C TYR A 533 -5.32 -3.25 27.07
N MET A 534 -4.74 -2.45 26.19
CA MET A 534 -3.29 -2.25 26.12
C MET A 534 -2.72 -1.63 27.40
N ALA A 535 -3.43 -0.66 28.00
CA ALA A 535 -3.06 -0.12 29.30
C ALA A 535 -3.08 -1.19 30.41
N SER A 536 -4.03 -2.14 30.36
CA SER A 536 -4.11 -3.24 31.32
C SER A 536 -2.95 -4.25 31.18
N LEU A 537 -2.41 -4.44 29.97
CA LEU A 537 -1.22 -5.26 29.77
C LEU A 537 0.02 -4.61 30.40
N GLY A 538 0.12 -3.28 30.38
CA GLY A 538 1.24 -2.54 30.97
C GLY A 538 2.60 -3.07 30.51
N SER A 539 3.43 -3.49 31.46
CA SER A 539 4.75 -4.11 31.22
C SER A 539 4.75 -5.64 31.30
N SER A 540 3.58 -6.29 31.36
CA SER A 540 3.47 -7.75 31.60
C SER A 540 4.21 -8.61 30.57
N ASN A 541 4.34 -8.13 29.33
CA ASN A 541 5.07 -8.83 28.28
C ASN A 541 6.57 -8.49 28.22
N ASP A 542 7.05 -7.47 28.92
CA ASP A 542 8.43 -6.96 28.76
C ASP A 542 9.49 -8.01 29.11
N ALA A 543 9.26 -8.78 30.18
CA ALA A 543 10.18 -9.83 30.61
C ALA A 543 10.26 -10.97 29.58
N ALA A 544 9.12 -11.43 29.08
CA ALA A 544 9.05 -12.49 28.08
C ALA A 544 9.63 -12.04 26.74
N PHE A 545 9.33 -10.81 26.31
CA PHE A 545 9.92 -10.22 25.12
C PHE A 545 11.44 -10.16 25.22
N ARG A 546 11.96 -9.68 26.35
CA ARG A 546 13.42 -9.62 26.59
C ARG A 546 14.08 -10.99 26.60
N ALA A 547 13.40 -12.03 27.09
CA ALA A 547 13.90 -13.41 27.04
C ALA A 547 13.85 -14.03 25.63
N TRP A 548 12.92 -13.57 24.77
CA TRP A 548 12.74 -14.03 23.40
C TRP A 548 13.77 -13.44 22.42
N LEU A 549 14.19 -12.18 22.60
CA LEU A 549 15.10 -11.48 21.68
C LEU A 549 16.43 -12.22 21.35
N PRO A 550 17.13 -12.88 22.29
CA PRO A 550 18.37 -13.60 21.98
C PRO A 550 18.20 -14.74 20.97
N CYS A 551 17.02 -15.37 20.95
CA CYS A 551 16.69 -16.41 19.97
C CYS A 551 16.53 -15.81 18.57
N VAL A 552 15.82 -14.68 18.47
CA VAL A 552 15.56 -13.97 17.21
C VAL A 552 16.83 -13.39 16.60
N ALA A 553 17.79 -13.02 17.45
CA ALA A 553 19.10 -12.55 17.03
C ALA A 553 19.93 -13.63 16.30
N GLN A 554 19.53 -14.91 16.36
CA GLN A 554 20.22 -15.99 15.66
C GLN A 554 19.85 -16.02 14.16
N PRO A 555 20.81 -16.27 13.25
CA PRO A 555 20.58 -16.22 11.80
C PRO A 555 19.56 -17.24 11.28
N ASP A 556 19.45 -18.41 11.93
CA ASP A 556 18.67 -19.56 11.47
C ASP A 556 17.57 -20.00 12.45
N SER A 557 17.03 -19.09 13.26
CA SER A 557 15.96 -19.43 14.22
C SER A 557 14.58 -19.04 13.70
N PRO A 558 13.88 -19.93 12.96
CA PRO A 558 12.55 -19.64 12.46
C PRO A 558 11.51 -19.63 13.58
N ASN A 559 11.73 -20.39 14.67
CA ASN A 559 10.76 -20.61 15.73
C ASN A 559 11.35 -20.27 17.09
N CYS A 560 11.03 -19.08 17.61
CA CYS A 560 11.41 -18.69 18.97
C CYS A 560 10.28 -18.91 19.99
N GLY A 561 9.20 -19.61 19.60
CA GLY A 561 8.07 -20.09 20.41
C GLY A 561 8.49 -20.82 21.68
N THR A 562 8.13 -20.31 22.86
CA THR A 562 8.32 -21.02 24.15
C THR A 562 7.02 -21.59 24.71
N THR A 563 5.87 -21.24 24.11
CA THR A 563 4.57 -21.82 24.45
C THR A 563 4.41 -23.20 23.79
N PRO A 564 3.88 -24.22 24.49
CA PRO A 564 3.56 -25.50 23.87
C PRO A 564 2.56 -25.32 22.73
N ASN A 565 2.84 -25.91 21.57
CA ASN A 565 1.97 -25.86 20.40
C ASN A 565 0.64 -26.59 20.66
N GLN A 566 -0.49 -25.97 20.35
CA GLN A 566 -1.79 -26.64 20.32
C GLN A 566 -2.12 -27.06 18.89
N PRO A 567 -2.50 -28.32 18.62
CA PRO A 567 -2.88 -28.72 17.26
C PRO A 567 -4.06 -27.87 16.76
N PRO A 568 -4.09 -27.54 15.45
CA PRO A 568 -5.20 -26.80 14.87
C PRO A 568 -6.48 -27.61 14.95
N GLN A 569 -7.64 -26.99 14.80
CA GLN A 569 -8.92 -27.66 14.70
C GLN A 569 -9.43 -27.64 13.26
N ALA A 570 -9.32 -28.78 12.57
CA ALA A 570 -9.88 -28.94 11.22
C ALA A 570 -11.42 -28.88 11.23
N GLY A 571 -12.00 -28.09 10.33
CA GLY A 571 -13.46 -27.95 10.15
C GLY A 571 -13.80 -27.62 8.70
N PHE A 572 -14.92 -28.14 8.18
CA PHE A 572 -15.43 -27.71 6.87
C PHE A 572 -16.94 -27.88 6.70
N GLY A 573 -17.52 -27.08 5.81
CA GLY A 573 -18.86 -27.21 5.25
C GLY A 573 -18.84 -27.60 3.78
N PHE A 574 -20.01 -27.93 3.21
CA PHE A 574 -20.15 -28.22 1.79
C PHE A 574 -21.56 -27.93 1.26
N ALA A 575 -21.65 -27.56 -0.01
CA ALA A 575 -22.89 -27.42 -0.76
C ALA A 575 -22.87 -28.32 -2.00
N ILE A 576 -23.98 -29.01 -2.29
CA ILE A 576 -24.08 -30.03 -3.35
C ILE A 576 -24.99 -29.53 -4.47
N THR A 577 -24.57 -29.70 -5.71
CA THR A 577 -25.39 -29.48 -6.91
C THR A 577 -25.13 -30.61 -7.89
N GLY A 578 -26.05 -31.59 -7.95
CA GLY A 578 -25.84 -32.82 -8.70
C GLY A 578 -24.62 -33.59 -8.20
N LEU A 579 -23.66 -33.82 -9.11
CA LEU A 579 -22.40 -34.50 -8.81
C LEU A 579 -21.28 -33.55 -8.34
N THR A 580 -21.53 -32.24 -8.34
CA THR A 580 -20.55 -31.23 -7.94
C THR A 580 -20.77 -30.81 -6.49
N VAL A 581 -19.68 -30.72 -5.74
CA VAL A 581 -19.63 -30.30 -4.34
C VAL A 581 -18.66 -29.14 -4.21
N ASN A 582 -19.13 -28.04 -3.66
CA ASN A 582 -18.30 -26.89 -3.30
C ASN A 582 -18.04 -26.96 -1.79
N PHE A 583 -16.77 -27.05 -1.40
CA PHE A 583 -16.36 -27.12 0.01
C PHE A 583 -15.98 -25.75 0.54
N SER A 584 -16.25 -25.53 1.82
CA SER A 584 -15.87 -24.31 2.55
C SER A 584 -15.08 -24.70 3.80
N ASP A 585 -13.82 -24.30 3.88
CA ASP A 585 -12.99 -24.49 5.07
C ASP A 585 -13.46 -23.60 6.23
N SER A 586 -13.55 -24.17 7.43
CA SER A 586 -13.90 -23.51 8.68
C SER A 586 -12.93 -23.87 9.80
N SER A 587 -11.70 -24.28 9.43
CA SER A 587 -10.66 -24.68 10.36
C SER A 587 -10.10 -23.46 11.10
N SER A 588 -9.64 -23.68 12.33
CA SER A 588 -9.09 -22.62 13.18
C SER A 588 -7.85 -23.11 13.91
N ASP A 589 -6.99 -22.18 14.29
CA ASP A 589 -5.86 -22.44 15.17
C ASP A 589 -5.83 -21.39 16.28
N ALA A 590 -5.64 -21.82 17.53
CA ALA A 590 -5.83 -20.98 18.70
C ALA A 590 -4.55 -20.20 19.06
N ASP A 591 -3.39 -20.84 18.92
CA ASP A 591 -2.08 -20.29 19.29
C ASP A 591 -1.16 -20.03 18.09
N GLY A 592 -1.67 -20.20 16.88
CA GLY A 592 -0.94 -19.98 15.64
C GLY A 592 -1.85 -19.85 14.43
N ARG A 593 -1.32 -20.28 13.27
CA ARG A 593 -2.02 -20.23 11.99
C ARG A 593 -1.90 -21.53 11.21
N ILE A 594 -2.92 -21.81 10.41
CA ILE A 594 -2.89 -22.94 9.47
C ILE A 594 -2.01 -22.61 8.26
N VAL A 595 -0.95 -23.39 8.05
CA VAL A 595 0.00 -23.23 6.94
C VAL A 595 -0.22 -24.22 5.81
N SER A 596 -0.90 -25.34 6.05
CA SER A 596 -1.17 -26.33 5.01
C SER A 596 -2.55 -26.98 5.14
N ARG A 597 -3.11 -27.38 3.98
CA ARG A 597 -4.39 -28.06 3.84
C ARG A 597 -4.25 -29.21 2.87
N SER A 598 -4.85 -30.34 3.21
CA SER A 598 -4.90 -31.52 2.36
C SER A 598 -6.31 -32.09 2.39
N TRP A 599 -6.97 -32.02 1.24
CA TRP A 599 -8.27 -32.63 1.00
C TRP A 599 -8.07 -34.00 0.37
N ASN A 600 -8.81 -34.98 0.87
CA ASN A 600 -9.05 -36.26 0.21
C ASN A 600 -10.55 -36.41 -0.01
N PHE A 601 -10.98 -36.54 -1.27
CA PHE A 601 -12.40 -36.57 -1.61
C PHE A 601 -13.03 -37.97 -1.52
N GLY A 602 -12.27 -39.00 -1.10
CA GLY A 602 -12.78 -40.36 -0.94
C GLY A 602 -12.96 -41.13 -2.25
N ASP A 603 -12.63 -40.54 -3.40
CA ASP A 603 -12.60 -41.18 -4.72
C ASP A 603 -11.16 -41.34 -5.27
N GLY A 604 -10.16 -41.10 -4.42
CA GLY A 604 -8.74 -41.12 -4.77
C GLY A 604 -8.17 -39.79 -5.25
N SER A 605 -9.00 -38.76 -5.48
CA SER A 605 -8.53 -37.42 -5.82
C SER A 605 -8.32 -36.54 -4.58
N THR A 606 -7.43 -35.55 -4.71
CA THR A 606 -7.02 -34.65 -3.62
C THR A 606 -7.00 -33.17 -4.05
N SER A 607 -6.89 -32.27 -3.08
CA SER A 607 -6.68 -30.83 -3.33
C SER A 607 -5.94 -30.19 -2.16
N THR A 608 -5.22 -29.10 -2.42
CA THR A 608 -4.61 -28.23 -1.39
C THR A 608 -5.27 -26.86 -1.31
N ALA A 609 -6.28 -26.59 -2.16
CA ALA A 609 -7.01 -25.32 -2.14
C ALA A 609 -7.79 -25.16 -0.82
N THR A 610 -7.94 -23.93 -0.33
CA THR A 610 -8.73 -23.64 0.88
C THR A 610 -10.20 -24.06 0.69
N ASN A 611 -10.83 -23.64 -0.41
CA ASN A 611 -12.23 -23.91 -0.71
C ASN A 611 -12.38 -24.62 -2.08
N PRO A 612 -12.09 -25.93 -2.18
CA PRO A 612 -12.12 -26.63 -3.47
C PRO A 612 -13.54 -26.87 -3.99
N SER A 613 -13.66 -26.91 -5.32
CA SER A 613 -14.83 -27.46 -6.01
C SER A 613 -14.47 -28.83 -6.59
N LYS A 614 -15.30 -29.85 -6.32
CA LYS A 614 -15.09 -31.23 -6.74
C LYS A 614 -16.32 -31.77 -7.45
N THR A 615 -16.14 -32.32 -8.65
CA THR A 615 -17.19 -33.09 -9.35
C THR A 615 -16.86 -34.57 -9.31
N TYR A 616 -17.78 -35.39 -8.82
CA TYR A 616 -17.66 -36.85 -8.78
C TYR A 616 -18.12 -37.48 -10.10
N ALA A 617 -17.48 -38.59 -10.48
CA ALA A 617 -17.83 -39.31 -11.71
C ALA A 617 -19.17 -40.07 -11.62
N ALA A 618 -19.59 -40.43 -10.41
CA ALA A 618 -20.80 -41.21 -10.17
C ALA A 618 -21.56 -40.70 -8.94
N ALA A 619 -22.86 -41.01 -8.89
CA ALA A 619 -23.64 -40.85 -7.67
C ALA A 619 -23.15 -41.83 -6.61
N GLY A 620 -23.11 -41.39 -5.35
CA GLY A 620 -22.61 -42.20 -4.26
C GLY A 620 -22.35 -41.40 -2.99
N SER A 621 -21.98 -42.11 -1.93
CA SER A 621 -21.52 -41.52 -0.67
C SER A 621 -20.00 -41.61 -0.61
N TYR A 622 -19.35 -40.46 -0.47
CA TYR A 622 -17.90 -40.33 -0.41
C TYR A 622 -17.47 -39.82 0.96
N THR A 623 -16.50 -40.46 1.60
CA THR A 623 -15.91 -39.97 2.86
C THR A 623 -14.83 -38.94 2.52
N VAL A 624 -15.17 -37.67 2.73
CA VAL A 624 -14.26 -36.55 2.48
C VAL A 624 -13.50 -36.23 3.76
N GLN A 625 -12.19 -36.12 3.66
CA GLN A 625 -11.30 -35.76 4.77
C GLN A 625 -10.57 -34.45 4.45
N LEU A 626 -10.53 -33.55 5.44
CA LEU A 626 -9.65 -32.38 5.46
C LEU A 626 -8.63 -32.58 6.57
N THR A 627 -7.35 -32.52 6.23
CA THR A 627 -6.22 -32.42 7.15
C THR A 627 -5.65 -31.01 7.08
N VAL A 628 -5.45 -30.37 8.23
CA VAL A 628 -4.80 -29.07 8.33
C VAL A 628 -3.56 -29.17 9.22
N THR A 629 -2.51 -28.41 8.89
CA THR A 629 -1.26 -28.32 9.64
C THR A 629 -0.98 -26.87 10.03
N ASP A 630 -0.56 -26.65 11.26
CA ASP A 630 -0.19 -25.33 11.79
C ASP A 630 1.27 -24.93 11.48
N ASP A 631 1.63 -23.70 11.81
CA ASP A 631 2.96 -23.11 11.62
C ASP A 631 4.06 -23.71 12.50
N ARG A 632 3.71 -24.55 13.49
CA ARG A 632 4.64 -25.30 14.35
C ARG A 632 4.62 -26.80 14.06
N GLY A 633 3.96 -27.21 12.97
CA GLY A 633 3.95 -28.55 12.41
C GLY A 633 2.94 -29.53 13.01
N ALA A 634 2.10 -29.16 13.99
CA ALA A 634 1.04 -30.07 14.44
C ALA A 634 -0.13 -30.07 13.45
N SER A 635 -0.90 -31.16 13.45
CA SER A 635 -1.96 -31.38 12.46
C SER A 635 -3.20 -31.99 13.09
N HIS A 636 -4.35 -31.69 12.48
CA HIS A 636 -5.63 -32.30 12.82
C HIS A 636 -6.40 -32.64 11.56
N SER A 637 -7.24 -33.67 11.63
CA SER A 637 -8.07 -34.10 10.50
C SER A 637 -9.53 -34.24 10.92
N VAL A 638 -10.43 -33.86 10.02
CA VAL A 638 -11.88 -34.08 10.18
C VAL A 638 -12.41 -34.78 8.93
N SER A 639 -13.36 -35.70 9.11
CA SER A 639 -14.00 -36.43 8.00
C SER A 639 -15.51 -36.27 8.04
N LYS A 640 -16.13 -36.04 6.87
CA LYS A 640 -17.59 -36.00 6.70
C LYS A 640 -17.99 -36.84 5.50
N THR A 641 -19.12 -37.54 5.61
CA THR A 641 -19.70 -38.28 4.48
C THR A 641 -20.53 -37.32 3.62
N VAL A 642 -20.22 -37.28 2.32
CA VAL A 642 -20.89 -36.45 1.33
C VAL A 642 -21.62 -37.36 0.33
N ALA A 643 -22.95 -37.28 0.29
CA ALA A 643 -23.77 -38.04 -0.63
C ALA A 643 -24.15 -37.18 -1.85
N VAL A 644 -23.61 -37.51 -3.02
CA VAL A 644 -23.93 -36.84 -4.28
C VAL A 644 -24.87 -37.70 -5.12
N SER A 645 -25.80 -37.05 -5.80
CA SER A 645 -26.75 -37.71 -6.70
C SER A 645 -26.61 -37.14 -8.10
N ALA A 646 -26.75 -37.99 -9.11
CA ALA A 646 -26.85 -37.49 -10.47
C ALA A 646 -28.13 -36.64 -10.57
N PRO A 647 -28.10 -35.51 -11.29
CA PRO A 647 -29.30 -34.75 -11.59
C PRO A 647 -30.38 -35.70 -12.15
N GLY A 648 -31.63 -35.57 -11.66
CA GLY A 648 -32.75 -36.29 -12.24
C GLY A 648 -32.85 -35.97 -13.73
N LEU A 649 -33.07 -36.98 -14.58
CA LEU A 649 -33.19 -36.75 -16.02
C LEU A 649 -34.35 -35.76 -16.31
N PRO A 650 -34.22 -34.80 -17.23
CA PRO A 650 -35.33 -33.93 -17.62
C PRO A 650 -36.50 -34.74 -18.18
N GLU A 651 -37.70 -34.15 -18.18
CA GLU A 651 -38.82 -34.72 -18.94
C GLU A 651 -38.49 -34.77 -20.43
N CYS A 652 -38.88 -35.85 -21.09
CA CYS A 652 -38.67 -35.99 -22.52
C CYS A 652 -39.48 -34.94 -23.28
N VAL A 653 -38.82 -34.28 -24.25
CA VAL A 653 -39.45 -33.25 -25.08
C VAL A 653 -40.25 -33.89 -26.22
N GLY A 654 -41.40 -33.31 -26.55
CA GLY A 654 -42.26 -33.76 -27.64
C GLY A 654 -43.68 -34.12 -27.20
N ASN A 655 -44.64 -33.86 -28.09
CA ASN A 655 -46.07 -34.00 -27.83
C ASN A 655 -46.53 -35.47 -27.71
N ASP A 656 -45.80 -36.42 -28.31
CA ASP A 656 -46.08 -37.85 -28.13
C ASP A 656 -45.45 -38.32 -26.80
N VAL A 657 -46.32 -38.56 -25.82
CA VAL A 657 -45.95 -39.00 -24.47
C VAL A 657 -45.25 -40.36 -24.42
N ARG A 658 -45.31 -41.13 -25.52
CA ARG A 658 -44.65 -42.44 -25.65
C ARG A 658 -43.20 -42.32 -26.14
N VAL A 659 -42.79 -41.16 -26.65
CA VAL A 659 -41.42 -40.97 -27.12
C VAL A 659 -40.50 -40.78 -25.90
N LEU A 660 -39.47 -41.62 -25.83
CA LEU A 660 -38.30 -41.43 -25.00
C LEU A 660 -37.16 -40.87 -25.87
N GLY A 661 -36.34 -40.01 -25.27
CA GLY A 661 -35.19 -39.37 -25.88
C GLY A 661 -33.89 -39.69 -25.14
N LYS A 662 -32.79 -39.07 -25.57
CA LYS A 662 -31.49 -39.24 -24.93
C LYS A 662 -31.51 -38.63 -23.52
N ASN A 663 -31.21 -39.43 -22.50
CA ASN A 663 -31.06 -38.99 -21.11
C ASN A 663 -32.27 -38.20 -20.59
N CYS A 664 -33.49 -38.69 -20.82
CA CYS A 664 -34.72 -38.08 -20.33
C CYS A 664 -35.66 -39.10 -19.67
N ALA A 665 -36.72 -38.61 -19.05
CA ALA A 665 -37.73 -39.40 -18.37
C ALA A 665 -39.14 -39.07 -18.85
N ARG A 666 -40.08 -39.99 -18.62
CA ARG A 666 -41.53 -39.76 -18.66
C ARG A 666 -42.11 -40.10 -17.29
N SER A 667 -42.70 -39.12 -16.62
CA SER A 667 -43.30 -39.25 -15.29
C SER A 667 -44.80 -39.48 -15.37
N ASN A 668 -45.40 -39.86 -14.24
CA ASN A 668 -46.85 -40.09 -14.10
C ASN A 668 -47.39 -41.16 -15.05
N VAL A 669 -46.57 -42.15 -15.39
CA VAL A 669 -46.97 -43.29 -16.20
C VAL A 669 -47.91 -44.17 -15.38
N ALA A 670 -49.00 -44.60 -16.01
CA ALA A 670 -50.01 -45.45 -15.41
C ALA A 670 -50.54 -46.45 -16.44
N ALA A 671 -50.96 -47.62 -15.96
CA ALA A 671 -51.76 -48.57 -16.72
C ALA A 671 -52.66 -49.39 -15.77
N SER A 672 -53.82 -49.81 -16.26
CA SER A 672 -54.68 -50.76 -15.55
C SER A 672 -54.07 -52.17 -15.55
N ALA A 673 -54.48 -53.02 -14.60
CA ALA A 673 -54.03 -54.41 -14.55
C ALA A 673 -54.32 -55.11 -15.88
N GLY A 674 -53.35 -55.88 -16.38
CA GLY A 674 -53.45 -56.56 -17.67
C GLY A 674 -53.12 -55.70 -18.90
N ASN A 675 -52.89 -54.40 -18.74
CA ASN A 675 -52.60 -53.47 -19.84
C ASN A 675 -51.14 -52.98 -19.81
N TYR A 676 -50.75 -52.26 -20.87
CA TYR A 676 -49.38 -51.78 -21.06
C TYR A 676 -49.33 -50.27 -21.21
N ALA A 677 -48.29 -49.66 -20.64
CA ALA A 677 -47.80 -48.35 -21.08
C ALA A 677 -46.63 -48.57 -22.05
N TYR A 678 -46.71 -48.00 -23.25
CA TYR A 678 -45.76 -48.22 -24.33
C TYR A 678 -44.87 -47.01 -24.56
N PHE A 679 -43.58 -47.25 -24.78
CA PHE A 679 -42.61 -46.22 -25.13
C PHE A 679 -41.65 -46.67 -26.22
N TYR A 680 -41.17 -45.72 -27.01
CA TYR A 680 -40.21 -45.99 -28.06
C TYR A 680 -39.19 -44.86 -28.16
N LEU A 681 -38.00 -45.19 -28.63
CA LEU A 681 -36.99 -44.20 -29.01
C LEU A 681 -36.30 -44.63 -30.29
N TYR A 682 -35.78 -43.66 -31.03
CA TYR A 682 -34.88 -43.91 -32.14
C TYR A 682 -33.44 -43.82 -31.63
N LEU A 683 -32.68 -44.91 -31.79
CA LEU A 683 -31.31 -45.00 -31.32
C LEU A 683 -30.32 -44.68 -32.46
N PRO A 684 -29.39 -43.73 -32.28
CA PRO A 684 -28.38 -43.43 -33.28
C PRO A 684 -27.34 -44.54 -33.40
N ALA A 685 -26.63 -44.57 -34.54
CA ALA A 685 -25.52 -45.50 -34.73
C ALA A 685 -24.35 -45.19 -33.79
N GLY A 686 -23.66 -46.24 -33.33
CA GLY A 686 -22.48 -46.12 -32.46
C GLY A 686 -22.80 -46.03 -30.96
N THR A 687 -24.06 -46.18 -30.54
CA THR A 687 -24.40 -46.30 -29.12
C THR A 687 -23.77 -47.56 -28.52
N SER A 688 -22.94 -47.40 -27.48
CA SER A 688 -22.28 -48.51 -26.79
C SER A 688 -23.19 -49.25 -25.81
N GLN A 689 -24.19 -48.56 -25.24
CA GLN A 689 -25.15 -49.11 -24.30
C GLN A 689 -26.44 -48.28 -24.29
N LEU A 690 -27.59 -48.95 -24.22
CA LEU A 690 -28.89 -48.34 -23.96
C LEU A 690 -29.47 -48.94 -22.68
N SER A 691 -29.96 -48.09 -21.77
CA SER A 691 -30.68 -48.55 -20.57
C SER A 691 -32.04 -47.89 -20.44
N PHE A 692 -33.03 -48.69 -20.06
CA PHE A 692 -34.33 -48.25 -19.59
C PHE A 692 -34.48 -48.59 -18.11
N ALA A 693 -35.05 -47.68 -17.33
CA ALA A 693 -35.38 -47.98 -15.94
C ALA A 693 -36.69 -47.31 -15.53
N SER A 694 -37.48 -47.99 -14.69
CA SER A 694 -38.66 -47.42 -14.05
C SER A 694 -38.46 -47.32 -12.53
N SER A 695 -39.15 -46.38 -11.91
CA SER A 695 -39.12 -46.19 -10.45
C SER A 695 -40.34 -45.39 -9.95
N GLY A 696 -40.59 -45.45 -8.65
CA GLY A 696 -41.65 -44.70 -7.98
C GLY A 696 -43.07 -45.23 -8.26
N GLY A 697 -44.08 -44.45 -7.89
CA GLY A 697 -45.48 -44.80 -8.09
C GLY A 697 -46.01 -45.92 -7.18
N SER A 698 -47.28 -46.28 -7.38
CA SER A 698 -47.96 -47.41 -6.72
C SER A 698 -48.19 -48.56 -7.71
N GLY A 699 -48.59 -49.73 -7.22
CA GLY A 699 -48.85 -50.91 -8.05
C GLY A 699 -47.59 -51.74 -8.35
N ASN A 700 -47.64 -52.55 -9.41
CA ASN A 700 -46.56 -53.42 -9.85
C ASN A 700 -46.52 -53.47 -11.38
N ALA A 701 -45.39 -53.06 -11.97
CA ALA A 701 -45.21 -52.94 -13.40
C ALA A 701 -43.97 -53.72 -13.86
N ASP A 702 -44.14 -54.72 -14.73
CA ASP A 702 -43.02 -55.47 -15.29
C ASP A 702 -42.53 -54.80 -16.59
N MET A 703 -41.21 -54.66 -16.76
CA MET A 703 -40.61 -54.03 -17.95
C MET A 703 -40.16 -55.05 -19.01
N TYR A 704 -40.54 -54.78 -20.26
CA TYR A 704 -40.15 -55.56 -21.45
C TYR A 704 -39.58 -54.63 -22.52
N ALA A 705 -38.56 -55.07 -23.27
CA ALA A 705 -38.01 -54.32 -24.40
C ALA A 705 -37.71 -55.19 -25.62
N SER A 706 -37.75 -54.59 -26.80
CA SER A 706 -37.52 -55.22 -28.10
C SER A 706 -37.03 -54.17 -29.11
N THR A 707 -36.09 -54.56 -29.97
CA THR A 707 -35.60 -53.76 -31.11
C THR A 707 -36.37 -54.06 -32.40
N ARG A 708 -37.36 -54.95 -32.37
CA ARG A 708 -38.09 -55.40 -33.56
C ARG A 708 -39.50 -54.80 -33.65
N ASN A 709 -40.20 -54.73 -32.53
CA ASN A 709 -41.61 -54.39 -32.42
C ASN A 709 -41.96 -54.04 -30.98
N TRP A 710 -43.22 -53.68 -30.70
CA TRP A 710 -43.71 -53.47 -29.34
C TRP A 710 -43.47 -54.70 -28.47
N ALA A 711 -42.76 -54.51 -27.37
CA ALA A 711 -42.48 -55.57 -26.41
C ALA A 711 -43.72 -55.88 -25.58
N THR A 712 -44.03 -57.18 -25.41
CA THR A 712 -45.11 -57.67 -24.56
C THR A 712 -44.61 -58.86 -23.75
N ARG A 713 -45.41 -59.35 -22.80
CA ARG A 713 -45.14 -60.59 -22.06
C ARG A 713 -44.91 -61.83 -22.95
N GLU A 714 -45.46 -61.84 -24.15
CA GLU A 714 -45.39 -62.97 -25.09
C GLU A 714 -44.35 -62.75 -26.20
N SER A 715 -43.92 -61.52 -26.42
CA SER A 715 -42.97 -61.14 -27.48
C SER A 715 -42.03 -60.04 -26.99
N TYR A 716 -40.85 -60.42 -26.51
CA TYR A 716 -39.79 -59.51 -26.07
C TYR A 716 -38.42 -60.08 -26.37
N GLN A 717 -37.39 -59.22 -26.37
CA GLN A 717 -35.98 -59.65 -26.43
C GLN A 717 -35.29 -59.47 -25.09
N TYR A 718 -35.73 -58.48 -24.31
CA TYR A 718 -35.18 -58.17 -23.00
C TYR A 718 -36.32 -57.97 -22.01
N ARG A 719 -36.10 -58.40 -20.76
CA ARG A 719 -37.06 -58.30 -19.65
C ARG A 719 -36.30 -57.97 -18.37
N SER A 720 -36.88 -57.12 -17.54
CA SER A 720 -36.39 -56.91 -16.17
C SER A 720 -36.80 -58.07 -15.25
N THR A 721 -35.91 -58.44 -14.34
CA THR A 721 -36.16 -59.50 -13.34
C THR A 721 -36.47 -58.95 -11.95
N ASN A 722 -36.59 -57.62 -11.82
CA ASN A 722 -36.89 -56.96 -10.57
C ASN A 722 -38.39 -57.14 -10.21
N ALA A 723 -38.77 -56.66 -9.04
CA ALA A 723 -40.14 -56.71 -8.56
C ALA A 723 -40.62 -55.30 -8.20
N GLY A 724 -41.93 -55.06 -8.37
CA GLY A 724 -42.56 -53.77 -8.08
C GLY A 724 -42.44 -52.83 -9.27
N ASN A 725 -42.14 -51.56 -9.01
CA ASN A 725 -41.99 -50.56 -10.07
C ASN A 725 -40.52 -50.22 -10.38
N GLY A 726 -39.57 -50.84 -9.68
CA GLY A 726 -38.12 -50.61 -9.77
C GLY A 726 -37.46 -51.44 -10.86
N GLU A 727 -38.00 -51.41 -12.08
CA GLU A 727 -37.54 -52.26 -13.18
C GLU A 727 -36.36 -51.66 -13.94
N SER A 728 -35.51 -52.51 -14.53
CA SER A 728 -34.40 -52.06 -15.36
C SER A 728 -34.06 -53.06 -16.46
N VAL A 729 -33.81 -52.55 -17.67
CA VAL A 729 -33.30 -53.31 -18.82
C VAL A 729 -32.11 -52.58 -19.39
N THR A 730 -31.00 -53.30 -19.61
CA THR A 730 -29.81 -52.77 -20.28
C THR A 730 -29.49 -53.60 -21.52
N ILE A 731 -29.24 -52.93 -22.63
CA ILE A 731 -28.86 -53.51 -23.92
C ILE A 731 -27.45 -53.02 -24.25
N SER A 732 -26.50 -53.95 -24.31
CA SER A 732 -25.10 -53.67 -24.68
C SER A 732 -24.94 -53.71 -26.20
N GLN A 733 -24.20 -52.75 -26.77
CA GLN A 733 -23.96 -52.59 -28.21
C GLN A 733 -25.23 -52.71 -29.09
N PRO A 734 -26.31 -51.94 -28.78
CA PRO A 734 -27.52 -51.97 -29.57
C PRO A 734 -27.28 -51.49 -31.02
N GLN A 735 -27.98 -52.11 -31.97
CA GLN A 735 -28.02 -51.62 -33.35
C GLN A 735 -28.78 -50.28 -33.42
N ALA A 736 -28.40 -49.43 -34.38
CA ALA A 736 -29.14 -48.20 -34.67
C ALA A 736 -30.57 -48.52 -35.14
N GLY A 737 -31.54 -47.71 -34.75
CA GLY A 737 -32.94 -47.87 -35.15
C GLY A 737 -33.92 -47.75 -33.97
N TYR A 738 -35.18 -48.08 -34.22
CA TYR A 738 -36.21 -48.00 -33.18
C TYR A 738 -36.06 -49.11 -32.13
N VAL A 739 -36.15 -48.70 -30.87
CA VAL A 739 -36.24 -49.59 -29.72
C VAL A 739 -37.52 -49.30 -28.97
N TYR A 740 -38.24 -50.36 -28.64
CA TYR A 740 -39.55 -50.31 -27.99
C TYR A 740 -39.42 -50.88 -26.58
N VAL A 741 -39.98 -50.20 -25.59
CA VAL A 741 -40.07 -50.64 -24.19
C VAL A 741 -41.52 -50.51 -23.73
N SER A 742 -41.96 -51.44 -22.89
CA SER A 742 -43.30 -51.39 -22.30
C SER A 742 -43.24 -51.71 -20.81
N LEU A 743 -44.18 -51.11 -20.09
CA LEU A 743 -44.49 -51.47 -18.71
C LEU A 743 -45.83 -52.18 -18.68
N TYR A 744 -45.83 -53.45 -18.30
CA TYR A 744 -47.02 -54.27 -18.12
C TYR A 744 -47.54 -54.18 -16.69
N GLY A 745 -48.79 -53.77 -16.50
CA GLY A 745 -49.41 -53.74 -15.19
C GLY A 745 -49.77 -55.15 -14.70
N VAL A 746 -48.89 -55.76 -13.90
CA VAL A 746 -49.21 -56.99 -13.15
C VAL A 746 -50.37 -56.71 -12.19
N SER A 747 -50.32 -55.55 -11.54
CA SER A 747 -51.48 -54.87 -10.97
C SER A 747 -51.59 -53.47 -11.59
N ALA A 748 -52.72 -52.79 -11.40
CA ALA A 748 -52.84 -51.41 -11.86
C ALA A 748 -51.77 -50.55 -11.17
N PHE A 749 -51.01 -49.79 -11.95
CA PHE A 749 -49.95 -48.91 -11.46
C PHE A 749 -50.20 -47.46 -11.87
N SER A 750 -49.72 -46.52 -11.07
CA SER A 750 -49.82 -45.09 -11.36
C SER A 750 -48.67 -44.32 -10.71
N GLY A 751 -48.31 -43.17 -11.29
CA GLY A 751 -47.23 -42.33 -10.78
C GLY A 751 -45.82 -42.90 -11.06
N VAL A 752 -45.70 -43.91 -11.93
CA VAL A 752 -44.41 -44.51 -12.26
C VAL A 752 -43.63 -43.58 -13.19
N ARG A 753 -42.32 -43.51 -13.00
CA ARG A 753 -41.40 -42.74 -13.83
C ARG A 753 -40.51 -43.68 -14.63
N VAL A 754 -40.51 -43.53 -15.95
CA VAL A 754 -39.70 -44.32 -16.90
C VAL A 754 -38.57 -43.45 -17.45
N THR A 755 -37.37 -44.00 -17.57
CA THR A 755 -36.17 -43.30 -18.02
C THR A 755 -35.50 -44.03 -19.18
N ALA A 756 -34.83 -43.29 -20.06
CA ALA A 756 -33.92 -43.83 -21.07
C ALA A 756 -32.55 -43.13 -20.98
N ARG A 757 -31.46 -43.90 -20.99
CA ARG A 757 -30.07 -43.40 -21.04
C ARG A 757 -29.28 -44.11 -22.13
N TYR A 758 -28.65 -43.35 -23.01
CA TYR A 758 -27.74 -43.81 -24.07
C TYR A 758 -26.88 -42.67 -24.62
#